data_AF-A0A8J4B3M6-F1
#
_entry.id   AF-A0A8J4B3M6-F1
#
_cell.length_a   1.000
_cell.length_b   1.000
_cell.length_c   1.000
_cell.angle_alpha   90.00
_cell.angle_beta   90.00
_cell.angle_gamma   90.00
#
_symmetry.space_group_name_H-M   'P 1'
#
loop_
_entity.id
_entity.type
_entity.pdbx_description
1 polymer ?
#
loop_
_entity_poly.entity_id
_entity_poly.type
_entity_poly.pdbx_seq_one_letter_code
_entity_poly.pdbx_strand_id
1 'polypeptide(L)'
;MFAAFIILVLSIIAVPIYQGSLSSVRADDDPTFFFPRVPSVTLEHIQDVLNRAQELREKSQQQGQARAVATAIAAAVGTLPPIQLSQSMRMLKMLPGEVHVHLPLAMELLARIRALGIAAECRERHGGQGPPDSPRILIAANLKDCEEIMPFWILEVLRLALLLQGDPVLQAIYAPQMPTTLQLDLAAGHVQLVGISVYESGSRDRTPLWLLVAAALWKAAGVPNAMVLNGTLVRQHNVLEPVTGKLIKQHRIQHLANLRNAALAPLYRNPGSFPYVMFLNDVFFCAPELVRLTYLQADIACGVDVEVWIGGDVPKVRDSRQRNTGKRMRRGILASAPLSLPASAVELLKRAASMGLTDDEEHGGLDDWLSADVRGAGGRSLLATNVMTTAAPTPAAQVATANTANQPVMAAAASGNATATAAAQTSDDVTADVAARWKAALERMSKVHADETAQQEEVKKRISEAAIKPRYEFYDIWVARDLGGRAFIKHDPIARDRRTLDAVHRGLPFPVKCCWNGAVFINTSHLSNGLRFRAGQRQEGECDASECSIFCEDYRRLGSGRVAIDPSVRVSYTPWTEDVHGALPGGLPAKMPWSTVKRSGALERMQNLWTDTASDMFVDCVPLRKGFDGADLDRVRRIDIQRQNFTALFLERHRQLLPPPSTDCSLIMGPYGADSEGEFFDDLPYASWGKNVITRIVHKAREYIDSIQVVYGSTPARVHGGNDGGEANDNMVEGGEFINAAVVYYDDTAVHGIALSTSVGRRITIGNLRDGVRRAVATPCPADKRHRGRYRLIAFAGTSDRYLRSVTLLWS
;
A
#
# COMPACT_ATOMS: atom_id res chain seq x y z
N MET A 1 5.00 -12.21 38.01
CA MET A 1 4.26 -11.53 36.93
C MET A 1 2.85 -12.12 36.69
N PHE A 2 2.68 -13.36 36.23
CA PHE A 2 1.35 -13.89 35.85
C PHE A 2 0.26 -13.82 36.95
N ALA A 3 0.61 -14.09 38.21
CA ALA A 3 -0.31 -13.93 39.35
C ALA A 3 -0.75 -12.47 39.58
N ALA A 4 0.16 -11.50 39.41
CA ALA A 4 -0.15 -10.08 39.52
C ALA A 4 -1.08 -9.61 38.37
N PHE A 5 -0.90 -10.16 37.16
CA PHE A 5 -1.79 -9.92 36.03
C PHE A 5 -3.21 -10.47 36.30
N ILE A 6 -3.35 -11.65 36.89
CA ILE A 6 -4.66 -12.21 37.30
C ILE A 6 -5.33 -11.36 38.38
N ILE A 7 -4.59 -10.93 39.40
CA ILE A 7 -5.11 -10.06 40.48
C ILE A 7 -5.58 -8.72 39.91
N LEU A 8 -4.79 -8.08 39.04
CA LEU A 8 -5.16 -6.84 38.37
C LEU A 8 -6.44 -6.99 37.52
N VAL A 9 -6.56 -8.09 36.76
CA VAL A 9 -7.75 -8.37 35.93
C VAL A 9 -9.00 -8.61 36.78
N LEU A 10 -8.89 -9.32 37.91
CA LEU A 10 -10.01 -9.52 38.83
C LEU A 10 -10.45 -8.21 39.50
N SER A 11 -9.53 -7.26 39.74
CA SER A 11 -9.88 -5.92 40.24
C SER A 11 -10.57 -5.04 39.21
N ILE A 12 -10.25 -5.17 37.91
CA ILE A 12 -10.82 -4.34 36.84
C ILE A 12 -12.26 -4.78 36.48
N ILE A 13 -12.60 -6.07 36.62
CA ILE A 13 -13.97 -6.57 36.41
C ILE A 13 -14.95 -6.01 37.48
N ALA A 14 -14.44 -5.48 38.59
CA ALA A 14 -15.23 -4.94 39.70
C ALA A 14 -15.41 -3.41 39.69
N VAL A 15 -15.07 -2.71 38.59
CA VAL A 15 -15.28 -1.25 38.49
C VAL A 15 -16.78 -0.93 38.47
N PRO A 16 -17.31 -0.09 39.39
CA PRO A 16 -18.71 0.31 39.35
C PRO A 16 -19.00 1.14 38.10
N ILE A 17 -20.19 0.94 37.52
CA ILE A 17 -20.70 1.79 36.43
C ILE A 17 -20.77 3.24 36.95
N TYR A 18 -19.85 4.07 36.49
CA TYR A 18 -19.68 5.43 36.99
C TYR A 18 -20.78 6.33 36.42
N GLN A 19 -21.82 6.61 37.22
CA GLN A 19 -22.86 7.57 36.85
C GLN A 19 -22.31 9.00 36.88
N GLY A 20 -21.63 9.39 35.79
CA GLY A 20 -21.22 10.76 35.54
C GLY A 20 -22.44 11.65 35.28
N SER A 21 -22.52 12.77 36.01
CA SER A 21 -23.61 13.74 35.91
C SER A 21 -23.79 14.28 34.47
N LEU A 22 -24.92 13.96 33.85
CA LEU A 22 -25.33 14.51 32.55
C LEU A 22 -25.89 15.93 32.75
N SER A 23 -25.07 16.94 32.45
CA SER A 23 -25.54 18.32 32.36
C SER A 23 -26.60 18.46 31.26
N SER A 24 -27.76 19.02 31.60
CA SER A 24 -28.91 19.12 30.71
C SER A 24 -28.62 19.99 29.48
N VAL A 25 -28.64 19.37 28.29
CA VAL A 25 -28.74 20.09 27.02
C VAL A 25 -30.21 20.33 26.73
N ARG A 26 -30.60 21.60 26.55
CA ARG A 26 -31.98 21.96 26.16
C ARG A 26 -32.35 21.32 24.82
N ALA A 27 -33.54 20.77 24.74
CA ALA A 27 -34.17 20.41 23.49
C ALA A 27 -34.76 21.68 22.85
N ASP A 28 -34.06 22.23 21.85
CA ASP A 28 -34.57 23.25 20.93
C ASP A 28 -33.97 22.95 19.53
N ASP A 29 -34.77 22.24 18.72
CA ASP A 29 -34.77 22.05 17.26
C ASP A 29 -33.48 22.27 16.42
N ASP A 30 -32.76 21.17 16.16
CA ASP A 30 -32.17 20.90 14.83
C ASP A 30 -32.24 19.39 14.51
N PRO A 31 -33.08 18.94 13.55
CA PRO A 31 -33.28 17.51 13.24
C PRO A 31 -32.11 16.86 12.48
N THR A 32 -30.98 17.54 12.25
CA THR A 32 -29.91 17.07 11.36
C THR A 32 -28.77 16.30 12.04
N PHE A 33 -28.60 16.40 13.36
CA PHE A 33 -27.44 15.86 14.10
C PHE A 33 -27.57 14.37 14.52
N PHE A 34 -27.72 13.45 13.56
CA PHE A 34 -27.77 12.00 13.88
C PHE A 34 -26.43 11.41 14.33
N PHE A 35 -25.31 12.04 13.99
CA PHE A 35 -23.98 11.50 14.24
C PHE A 35 -23.39 11.97 15.58
N PRO A 36 -22.53 11.14 16.22
CA PRO A 36 -21.81 11.53 17.43
C PRO A 36 -20.91 12.75 17.17
N ARG A 37 -20.74 13.62 18.17
CA ARG A 37 -19.74 14.69 18.09
C ARG A 37 -18.35 14.06 18.00
N VAL A 38 -17.63 14.38 16.94
CA VAL A 38 -16.20 14.07 16.81
C VAL A 38 -15.46 14.77 17.96
N PRO A 39 -14.55 14.09 18.68
CA PRO A 39 -13.67 14.77 19.63
C PRO A 39 -12.89 15.89 18.92
N SER A 40 -12.68 17.02 19.59
CA SER A 40 -11.86 18.09 19.01
C SER A 40 -10.40 17.64 18.93
N VAL A 41 -10.01 17.09 17.78
CA VAL A 41 -8.63 16.66 17.51
C VAL A 41 -7.74 17.90 17.47
N THR A 42 -6.79 17.98 18.39
CA THR A 42 -5.76 19.02 18.44
C THR A 42 -4.49 18.53 17.75
N LEU A 43 -3.56 19.45 17.43
CA LEU A 43 -2.24 19.08 16.91
C LEU A 43 -1.46 18.22 17.93
N GLU A 44 -1.59 18.54 19.22
CA GLU A 44 -0.93 17.82 20.32
C GLU A 44 -1.40 16.36 20.40
N HIS A 45 -2.69 16.09 20.20
CA HIS A 45 -3.23 14.73 20.15
C HIS A 45 -2.61 13.91 19.00
N ILE A 46 -2.47 14.51 17.80
CA ILE A 46 -1.84 13.86 16.65
C ILE A 46 -0.34 13.64 16.91
N GLN A 47 0.33 14.57 17.59
CA GLN A 47 1.75 14.44 17.89
C GLN A 47 2.04 13.33 18.93
N ASP A 48 1.20 13.17 19.95
CA ASP A 48 1.33 12.06 20.91
C ASP A 48 1.24 10.70 20.21
N VAL A 49 0.23 10.49 19.34
CA VAL A 49 0.12 9.23 18.59
C VAL A 49 1.23 9.04 17.55
N LEU A 50 1.76 10.12 16.94
CA LEU A 50 2.91 10.04 16.04
C LEU A 50 4.18 9.59 16.77
N ASN A 51 4.52 10.23 17.89
CA ASN A 51 5.69 9.87 18.70
C ASN A 51 5.65 8.40 19.14
N ARG A 52 4.47 7.92 19.54
CA ARG A 52 4.23 6.52 19.95
C ARG A 52 4.32 5.52 18.79
N ALA A 53 3.85 5.92 17.60
CA ALA A 53 4.02 5.12 16.39
C ALA A 53 5.50 5.03 15.97
N GLN A 54 6.27 6.11 16.16
CA GLN A 54 7.72 6.12 15.96
C GLN A 54 8.44 5.23 16.98
N GLU A 55 8.08 5.25 18.27
CA GLU A 55 8.65 4.35 19.30
C GLU A 55 8.44 2.86 18.95
N LEU A 56 7.26 2.48 18.44
CA LEU A 56 7.01 1.13 17.95
C LEU A 56 7.82 0.78 16.70
N ARG A 57 7.98 1.74 15.77
CA ARG A 57 8.83 1.55 14.59
C ARG A 57 10.29 1.33 15.00
N GLU A 58 10.83 2.14 15.90
CA GLU A 58 12.21 1.99 16.40
C GLU A 58 12.43 0.62 17.04
N LYS A 59 11.49 0.16 17.88
CA LYS A 59 11.51 -1.20 18.44
C LYS A 59 11.44 -2.28 17.37
N SER A 60 10.61 -2.12 16.34
CA SER A 60 10.54 -3.08 15.22
C SER A 60 11.85 -3.18 14.42
N GLN A 61 12.70 -2.15 14.46
CA GLN A 61 14.01 -2.14 13.80
C GLN A 61 15.13 -2.74 14.66
N GLN A 62 14.88 -3.02 15.96
CA GLN A 62 15.86 -3.70 16.81
C GLN A 62 15.99 -5.18 16.42
N GLN A 63 17.22 -5.70 16.46
CA GLN A 63 17.54 -7.05 16.02
C GLN A 63 16.68 -8.10 16.75
N GLY A 64 15.96 -8.93 15.98
CA GLY A 64 15.08 -9.98 16.51
C GLY A 64 13.69 -9.52 16.98
N GLN A 65 13.41 -8.21 17.12
CA GLN A 65 12.14 -7.73 17.69
C GLN A 65 11.02 -7.49 16.65
N ALA A 66 11.36 -7.32 15.37
CA ALA A 66 10.40 -6.99 14.30
C ALA A 66 9.12 -7.84 14.33
N ARG A 67 9.25 -9.16 14.46
CA ARG A 67 8.09 -10.09 14.44
C ARG A 67 7.27 -10.01 15.72
N ALA A 68 7.90 -9.84 16.89
CA ALA A 68 7.21 -9.67 18.17
C ALA A 68 6.41 -8.36 18.21
N VAL A 69 6.98 -7.26 17.70
CA VAL A 69 6.29 -5.96 17.55
C VAL A 69 5.13 -6.05 16.57
N ALA A 70 5.33 -6.64 15.39
CA ALA A 70 4.25 -6.82 14.40
C ALA A 70 3.10 -7.66 14.95
N THR A 71 3.40 -8.76 15.64
CA THR A 71 2.41 -9.63 16.30
C THR A 71 1.67 -8.89 17.42
N ALA A 72 2.35 -8.03 18.19
CA ALA A 72 1.72 -7.20 19.21
C ALA A 72 0.77 -6.17 18.61
N ILE A 73 1.10 -5.58 17.46
CA ILE A 73 0.23 -4.66 16.72
C ILE A 73 -0.98 -5.41 16.12
N ALA A 74 -0.78 -6.59 15.56
CA ALA A 74 -1.85 -7.45 15.05
C ALA A 74 -2.83 -7.86 16.17
N ALA A 75 -2.31 -8.26 17.33
CA ALA A 75 -3.11 -8.51 18.52
C ALA A 75 -3.88 -7.25 18.96
N ALA A 76 -3.22 -6.09 19.05
CA ALA A 76 -3.86 -4.84 19.46
C ALA A 76 -4.98 -4.39 18.50
N VAL A 77 -4.79 -4.47 17.17
CA VAL A 77 -5.83 -4.06 16.20
C VAL A 77 -6.99 -5.06 16.15
N GLY A 78 -6.72 -6.36 16.34
CA GLY A 78 -7.75 -7.38 16.42
C GLY A 78 -8.53 -7.42 17.74
N THR A 79 -8.02 -6.77 18.80
CA THR A 79 -8.66 -6.77 20.13
C THR A 79 -9.34 -5.45 20.52
N LEU A 80 -9.25 -4.42 19.67
CA LEU A 80 -10.16 -3.28 19.69
C LEU A 80 -11.59 -3.70 19.27
N PRO A 81 -12.62 -2.91 19.61
CA PRO A 81 -13.98 -3.11 19.10
C PRO A 81 -13.97 -3.31 17.57
N PRO A 82 -14.77 -4.25 17.06
CA PRO A 82 -16.08 -4.65 17.59
C PRO A 82 -16.13 -5.97 18.39
N ILE A 83 -15.01 -6.62 18.63
CA ILE A 83 -14.94 -7.88 19.37
C ILE A 83 -15.36 -7.71 20.85
N GLN A 84 -15.83 -8.77 21.50
CA GLN A 84 -16.11 -8.72 22.95
C GLN A 84 -14.81 -8.64 23.77
N LEU A 85 -14.78 -7.76 24.78
CA LEU A 85 -13.64 -7.61 25.69
C LEU A 85 -13.19 -8.92 26.36
N SER A 86 -14.13 -9.82 26.66
CA SER A 86 -13.84 -11.17 27.18
C SER A 86 -13.05 -12.05 26.19
N GLN A 87 -13.38 -11.96 24.90
CA GLN A 87 -12.70 -12.64 23.80
C GLN A 87 -11.33 -12.01 23.54
N SER A 88 -11.23 -10.68 23.55
CA SER A 88 -9.94 -9.96 23.53
C SER A 88 -9.01 -10.44 24.63
N MET A 89 -9.46 -10.41 25.88
CA MET A 89 -8.66 -10.84 27.03
C MET A 89 -8.31 -12.34 27.00
N ARG A 90 -9.06 -13.17 26.25
CA ARG A 90 -8.69 -14.56 25.99
C ARG A 90 -7.59 -14.68 24.95
N MET A 91 -7.68 -13.92 23.85
CA MET A 91 -6.64 -13.89 22.81
C MET A 91 -5.32 -13.38 23.35
N LEU A 92 -5.32 -12.24 24.06
CA LEU A 92 -4.11 -11.64 24.61
C LEU A 92 -3.36 -12.59 25.58
N LYS A 93 -4.06 -13.50 26.27
CA LYS A 93 -3.45 -14.50 27.17
C LYS A 93 -2.77 -15.68 26.46
N MET A 94 -3.01 -15.87 25.17
CA MET A 94 -2.41 -16.97 24.39
C MET A 94 -1.11 -16.57 23.67
N LEU A 95 -0.65 -15.33 23.84
CA LEU A 95 0.50 -14.80 23.12
C LEU A 95 1.84 -15.17 23.81
N PRO A 96 2.94 -15.35 23.05
CA PRO A 96 4.27 -15.55 23.59
C PRO A 96 4.76 -14.39 24.48
N GLY A 97 5.64 -14.70 25.44
CA GLY A 97 6.20 -13.70 26.36
C GLY A 97 6.91 -12.53 25.66
N GLU A 98 7.57 -12.79 24.53
CA GLU A 98 8.22 -11.77 23.69
C GLU A 98 7.23 -10.74 23.14
N VAL A 99 6.03 -11.19 22.72
CA VAL A 99 4.96 -10.31 22.24
C VAL A 99 4.41 -9.46 23.38
N HIS A 100 4.28 -10.03 24.58
CA HIS A 100 3.79 -9.32 25.78
C HIS A 100 4.65 -8.12 26.21
N VAL A 101 5.92 -8.03 25.78
CA VAL A 101 6.79 -6.87 26.06
C VAL A 101 6.34 -5.62 25.28
N HIS A 102 5.90 -5.80 24.03
CA HIS A 102 5.51 -4.71 23.13
C HIS A 102 4.01 -4.38 23.18
N LEU A 103 3.20 -5.35 23.63
CA LEU A 103 1.74 -5.30 23.62
C LEU A 103 1.12 -4.10 24.38
N PRO A 104 1.61 -3.64 25.55
CA PRO A 104 1.08 -2.43 26.20
C PRO A 104 1.16 -1.19 25.32
N LEU A 105 2.29 -1.00 24.64
CA LEU A 105 2.53 0.17 23.80
C LEU A 105 1.67 0.14 22.53
N ALA A 106 1.55 -1.04 21.91
CA ALA A 106 0.66 -1.26 20.78
C ALA A 106 -0.81 -1.00 21.16
N MET A 107 -1.30 -1.61 22.24
CA MET A 107 -2.67 -1.41 22.74
C MET A 107 -2.93 0.06 23.10
N GLU A 108 -1.99 0.74 23.78
CA GLU A 108 -2.16 2.13 24.16
C GLU A 108 -2.22 3.07 22.94
N LEU A 109 -1.34 2.87 21.96
CA LEU A 109 -1.36 3.65 20.71
C LEU A 109 -2.68 3.44 19.95
N LEU A 110 -3.06 2.19 19.69
CA LEU A 110 -4.22 1.90 18.85
C LEU A 110 -5.53 2.33 19.54
N ALA A 111 -5.64 2.20 20.86
CA ALA A 111 -6.76 2.74 21.63
C ALA A 111 -6.81 4.29 21.57
N ARG A 112 -5.65 4.98 21.59
CA ARG A 112 -5.60 6.45 21.41
C ARG A 112 -6.01 6.88 20.01
N ILE A 113 -5.51 6.22 18.96
CA ILE A 113 -5.94 6.50 17.58
C ILE A 113 -7.46 6.30 17.47
N ARG A 114 -7.99 5.17 17.95
CA ARG A 114 -9.43 4.88 17.92
C ARG A 114 -10.26 5.94 18.64
N ALA A 115 -9.83 6.37 19.84
CA ALA A 115 -10.53 7.39 20.64
C ALA A 115 -10.50 8.81 20.05
N LEU A 116 -9.67 9.09 19.04
CA LEU A 116 -9.61 10.38 18.33
C LEU A 116 -10.50 10.42 17.07
N GLY A 117 -11.09 9.30 16.66
CA GLY A 117 -11.91 9.20 15.46
C GLY A 117 -13.37 8.81 15.70
N ILE A 118 -14.09 8.59 14.61
CA ILE A 118 -15.50 8.20 14.66
C ILE A 118 -15.61 6.67 14.84
N ALA A 119 -16.38 6.27 15.86
CA ALA A 119 -16.73 4.88 16.13
C ALA A 119 -17.80 4.35 15.17
N ALA A 120 -17.41 4.04 13.92
CA ALA A 120 -18.24 3.19 13.06
C ALA A 120 -18.27 1.75 13.62
N GLU A 121 -19.47 1.16 13.70
CA GLU A 121 -19.68 -0.23 14.14
C GLU A 121 -19.40 -1.19 12.97
N CYS A 122 -18.43 -2.08 13.11
CA CYS A 122 -18.28 -3.24 12.23
C CYS A 122 -18.92 -4.46 12.88
N ARG A 123 -19.80 -5.20 12.19
CA ARG A 123 -20.30 -6.48 12.70
C ARG A 123 -19.62 -7.62 12.01
N GLU A 124 -18.61 -8.16 12.69
CA GLU A 124 -17.84 -9.31 12.25
C GLU A 124 -18.76 -10.52 12.11
N ARG A 125 -19.05 -10.90 10.86
CA ARG A 125 -19.67 -12.20 10.54
C ARG A 125 -18.58 -13.09 9.98
N HIS A 126 -18.36 -14.24 10.63
CA HIS A 126 -17.33 -15.21 10.26
C HIS A 126 -17.32 -15.49 8.74
N GLY A 127 -16.22 -15.12 8.09
CA GLY A 127 -16.11 -15.10 6.62
C GLY A 127 -15.09 -14.06 6.18
N GLY A 128 -13.84 -14.44 5.91
CA GLY A 128 -13.29 -15.79 6.04
C GLY A 128 -11.78 -15.77 6.19
N GLN A 129 -11.19 -16.94 6.43
CA GLN A 129 -9.74 -17.12 6.40
C GLN A 129 -9.21 -16.64 5.06
N GLY A 130 -8.30 -15.65 5.09
CA GLY A 130 -7.68 -15.04 3.91
C GLY A 130 -7.21 -16.11 2.91
N PRO A 131 -7.24 -15.83 1.59
CA PRO A 131 -7.18 -16.91 0.60
C PRO A 131 -5.89 -17.72 0.76
N PRO A 132 -5.97 -19.06 0.78
CA PRO A 132 -4.81 -19.92 1.01
C PRO A 132 -3.68 -19.64 0.00
N ASP A 133 -4.04 -19.24 -1.22
CA ASP A 133 -3.14 -19.04 -2.35
C ASP A 133 -3.00 -17.57 -2.78
N SER A 134 -3.39 -16.58 -1.95
CA SER A 134 -3.40 -15.17 -2.42
C SER A 134 -1.98 -14.67 -2.71
N PRO A 135 -1.64 -14.33 -3.97
CA PRO A 135 -0.35 -13.76 -4.27
C PRO A 135 -0.35 -12.26 -3.94
N ARG A 136 0.81 -11.63 -4.11
CA ARG A 136 1.16 -10.29 -3.64
C ARG A 136 0.09 -9.23 -3.97
N ILE A 137 -0.38 -8.48 -2.98
CA ILE A 137 -1.44 -7.46 -3.13
C ILE A 137 -0.90 -6.05 -2.84
N LEU A 138 -1.25 -5.08 -3.70
CA LEU A 138 -1.07 -3.66 -3.41
C LEU A 138 -2.39 -3.04 -2.95
N ILE A 139 -2.48 -2.57 -1.71
CA ILE A 139 -3.56 -1.69 -1.27
C ILE A 139 -3.24 -0.29 -1.78
N ALA A 140 -4.12 0.31 -2.59
CA ALA A 140 -3.89 1.62 -3.20
C ALA A 140 -4.98 2.63 -2.81
N ALA A 141 -4.62 3.89 -2.55
CA ALA A 141 -5.60 4.92 -2.19
C ALA A 141 -5.25 6.31 -2.72
N ASN A 142 -6.29 7.10 -3.04
CA ASN A 142 -6.21 8.54 -3.22
C ASN A 142 -6.96 9.23 -2.08
N LEU A 143 -6.31 10.17 -1.38
CA LEU A 143 -6.90 10.88 -0.25
C LEU A 143 -6.79 12.41 -0.41
N LYS A 144 -7.78 13.13 0.12
CA LYS A 144 -7.81 14.60 0.16
C LYS A 144 -8.86 15.15 1.13
N ASP A 145 -8.47 16.09 1.99
CA ASP A 145 -9.36 16.79 2.94
C ASP A 145 -10.28 15.82 3.72
N CYS A 146 -9.70 14.79 4.33
CA CYS A 146 -10.40 13.67 4.97
C CYS A 146 -9.95 13.39 6.42
N GLU A 147 -9.44 14.39 7.16
CA GLU A 147 -8.95 14.24 8.55
C GLU A 147 -9.93 13.50 9.48
N GLU A 148 -11.23 13.73 9.33
CA GLU A 148 -12.32 13.19 10.16
C GLU A 148 -12.40 11.64 10.14
N ILE A 149 -12.10 11.00 9.00
CA ILE A 149 -12.17 9.53 8.86
C ILE A 149 -10.82 8.85 9.18
N MET A 150 -9.71 9.59 9.16
CA MET A 150 -8.36 9.02 9.24
C MET A 150 -8.14 8.03 10.40
N PRO A 151 -8.58 8.29 11.65
CA PRO A 151 -8.26 7.38 12.76
C PRO A 151 -8.99 6.03 12.64
N PHE A 152 -10.15 6.00 11.99
CA PHE A 152 -10.83 4.74 11.63
C PHE A 152 -10.12 4.08 10.43
N TRP A 153 -9.92 4.84 9.35
CA TRP A 153 -9.38 4.36 8.09
C TRP A 153 -7.99 3.74 8.23
N ILE A 154 -7.10 4.36 9.03
CA ILE A 154 -5.75 3.84 9.31
C ILE A 154 -5.79 2.45 9.96
N LEU A 155 -6.70 2.24 10.92
CA LEU A 155 -6.84 1.00 11.66
C LEU A 155 -7.50 -0.10 10.81
N GLU A 156 -8.50 0.23 9.99
CA GLU A 156 -9.10 -0.72 9.06
C GLU A 156 -8.16 -1.09 7.90
N VAL A 157 -7.36 -0.15 7.37
CA VAL A 157 -6.33 -0.47 6.36
C VAL A 157 -5.24 -1.37 6.95
N LEU A 158 -4.79 -1.11 8.19
CA LEU A 158 -3.86 -2.00 8.91
C LEU A 158 -4.44 -3.40 9.07
N ARG A 159 -5.68 -3.49 9.58
CA ARG A 159 -6.38 -4.77 9.78
C ARG A 159 -6.58 -5.51 8.46
N LEU A 160 -6.90 -4.81 7.37
CA LEU A 160 -7.04 -5.37 6.03
C LEU A 160 -5.70 -5.90 5.52
N ALA A 161 -4.61 -5.15 5.66
CA ALA A 161 -3.28 -5.58 5.23
C ALA A 161 -2.85 -6.86 5.95
N LEU A 162 -3.00 -6.91 7.29
CA LEU A 162 -2.65 -8.08 8.09
C LEU A 162 -3.55 -9.29 7.78
N LEU A 163 -4.86 -9.10 7.56
CA LEU A 163 -5.76 -10.17 7.10
C LEU A 163 -5.37 -10.72 5.73
N LEU A 164 -4.97 -9.85 4.80
CA LEU A 164 -4.49 -10.21 3.46
C LEU A 164 -3.05 -10.77 3.45
N GLN A 165 -2.26 -10.56 4.50
CA GLN A 165 -0.99 -11.28 4.73
C GLN A 165 -1.20 -12.67 5.33
N GLY A 166 -2.43 -12.99 5.77
CA GLY A 166 -2.74 -14.22 6.48
C GLY A 166 -2.28 -14.23 7.94
N ASP A 167 -2.24 -13.06 8.61
CA ASP A 167 -1.75 -12.95 9.99
C ASP A 167 -2.46 -13.96 10.94
N PRO A 168 -1.70 -14.82 11.65
CA PRO A 168 -2.27 -15.90 12.45
C PRO A 168 -3.06 -15.43 13.67
N VAL A 169 -2.75 -14.25 14.23
CA VAL A 169 -3.49 -13.70 15.38
C VAL A 169 -4.86 -13.22 14.91
N LEU A 170 -4.92 -12.43 13.83
CA LEU A 170 -6.19 -12.01 13.26
C LEU A 170 -7.00 -13.21 12.76
N GLN A 171 -6.39 -14.15 12.03
CA GLN A 171 -7.04 -15.39 11.58
C GLN A 171 -7.71 -16.16 12.73
N ALA A 172 -7.05 -16.25 13.89
CA ALA A 172 -7.61 -16.89 15.09
C ALA A 172 -8.72 -16.08 15.77
N ILE A 173 -8.66 -14.75 15.72
CA ILE A 173 -9.72 -13.85 16.20
C ILE A 173 -10.99 -13.98 15.35
N TYR A 174 -10.84 -13.99 14.02
CA TYR A 174 -11.95 -14.06 13.06
C TYR A 174 -12.53 -15.47 12.85
N ALA A 175 -11.92 -16.49 13.47
CA ALA A 175 -12.34 -17.88 13.37
C ALA A 175 -13.78 -18.09 13.90
N PRO A 176 -14.59 -19.00 13.31
CA PRO A 176 -15.92 -19.37 13.82
C PRO A 176 -15.93 -19.89 15.26
N GLN A 177 -14.80 -20.44 15.70
CA GLN A 177 -14.52 -20.85 17.07
C GLN A 177 -13.07 -20.47 17.33
N MET A 178 -12.80 -19.63 18.33
CA MET A 178 -11.41 -19.31 18.70
C MET A 178 -10.69 -20.60 19.13
N PRO A 179 -9.44 -20.83 18.68
CA PRO A 179 -8.68 -22.00 19.09
C PRO A 179 -8.37 -21.96 20.59
N THR A 180 -8.22 -23.13 21.20
CA THR A 180 -7.81 -23.26 22.61
C THR A 180 -6.33 -22.95 22.85
N THR A 181 -5.52 -22.99 21.79
CA THR A 181 -4.08 -22.72 21.79
C THR A 181 -3.70 -22.06 20.47
N LEU A 182 -2.89 -21.00 20.52
CA LEU A 182 -2.36 -20.35 19.32
C LEU A 182 -0.89 -20.75 19.14
N GLN A 183 -0.57 -21.46 18.05
CA GLN A 183 0.81 -21.71 17.66
C GLN A 183 1.30 -20.56 16.78
N LEU A 184 2.31 -19.84 17.24
CA LEU A 184 2.97 -18.77 16.51
C LEU A 184 4.43 -19.14 16.28
N ASP A 185 4.80 -19.30 15.02
CA ASP A 185 6.20 -19.36 14.62
C ASP A 185 6.69 -17.93 14.35
N LEU A 186 7.45 -17.38 15.29
CA LEU A 186 8.06 -16.05 15.17
C LEU A 186 9.35 -16.05 14.32
N ALA A 187 9.85 -17.24 13.94
CA ALA A 187 10.98 -17.40 13.02
C ALA A 187 10.54 -17.63 11.56
N ALA A 188 9.28 -18.06 11.33
CA ALA A 188 8.71 -18.19 10.00
C ALA A 188 8.54 -16.83 9.30
N GLY A 189 8.98 -16.76 8.04
CA GLY A 189 8.72 -15.64 7.14
C GLY A 189 7.23 -15.49 6.79
N HIS A 190 6.84 -14.29 6.36
CA HIS A 190 5.48 -14.07 5.84
C HIS A 190 5.29 -14.81 4.51
N VAL A 191 4.18 -15.55 4.38
CA VAL A 191 3.87 -16.33 3.17
C VAL A 191 3.30 -15.44 2.05
N GLN A 192 2.67 -14.32 2.41
CA GLN A 192 2.00 -13.40 1.47
C GLN A 192 2.51 -11.97 1.66
N LEU A 193 2.82 -11.30 0.54
CA LEU A 193 3.42 -9.96 0.54
C LEU A 193 2.35 -8.91 0.21
N VAL A 194 2.02 -8.07 1.18
CA VAL A 194 1.06 -6.96 1.01
C VAL A 194 1.77 -5.63 1.19
N GLY A 195 1.66 -4.76 0.20
CA GLY A 195 2.15 -3.38 0.26
C GLY A 195 1.00 -2.37 0.29
N ILE A 196 1.26 -1.16 0.80
CA ILE A 196 0.30 -0.05 0.75
C ILE A 196 0.88 1.12 -0.07
N SER A 197 0.09 1.74 -0.94
CA SER A 197 0.45 2.92 -1.71
C SER A 197 -0.61 4.00 -1.56
N VAL A 198 -0.24 5.16 -1.00
CA VAL A 198 -1.17 6.30 -0.79
C VAL A 198 -0.66 7.52 -1.53
N TYR A 199 -1.53 8.12 -2.35
CA TYR A 199 -1.28 9.44 -2.94
C TYR A 199 -2.25 10.47 -2.35
N GLU A 200 -1.69 11.40 -1.58
CA GLU A 200 -2.39 12.54 -0.99
C GLU A 200 -2.35 13.74 -1.96
N SER A 201 -3.50 14.35 -2.24
CA SER A 201 -3.67 15.39 -3.28
C SER A 201 -3.67 16.83 -2.74
N GLY A 202 -2.74 17.18 -1.84
CA GLY A 202 -2.60 18.53 -1.30
C GLY A 202 -3.79 18.93 -0.42
N SER A 203 -3.95 18.23 0.70
CA SER A 203 -4.97 18.49 1.71
C SER A 203 -4.75 19.82 2.44
N ARG A 204 -5.85 20.41 2.89
CA ARG A 204 -5.85 21.68 3.65
C ARG A 204 -6.10 21.48 5.14
N ASP A 205 -6.50 20.27 5.52
CA ASP A 205 -6.63 19.80 6.89
C ASP A 205 -5.40 18.99 7.31
N ARG A 206 -5.47 18.26 8.43
CA ARG A 206 -4.32 17.50 8.95
C ARG A 206 -4.21 16.07 8.41
N THR A 207 -4.87 15.74 7.30
CA THR A 207 -4.73 14.44 6.60
C THR A 207 -3.26 14.01 6.41
N PRO A 208 -2.30 14.88 6.03
CA PRO A 208 -0.90 14.49 5.87
C PRO A 208 -0.21 14.07 7.19
N LEU A 209 -0.57 14.69 8.33
CA LEU A 209 -0.02 14.30 9.64
C LEU A 209 -0.53 12.92 10.07
N TRP A 210 -1.82 12.65 9.83
CA TRP A 210 -2.39 11.32 10.07
C TRP A 210 -1.74 10.24 9.20
N LEU A 211 -1.35 10.57 7.97
CA LEU A 211 -0.60 9.65 7.12
C LEU A 211 0.82 9.36 7.64
N LEU A 212 1.50 10.30 8.31
CA LEU A 212 2.75 9.99 9.01
C LEU A 212 2.55 8.98 10.16
N VAL A 213 1.47 9.12 10.93
CA VAL A 213 1.09 8.14 11.98
C VAL A 213 0.86 6.77 11.35
N ALA A 214 0.14 6.73 10.23
CA ALA A 214 -0.12 5.52 9.45
C ALA A 214 1.16 4.87 8.94
N ALA A 215 2.07 5.63 8.33
CA ALA A 215 3.34 5.13 7.78
C ALA A 215 4.20 4.46 8.85
N ALA A 216 4.36 5.12 10.00
CA ALA A 216 5.12 4.59 11.12
C ALA A 216 4.48 3.31 11.71
N LEU A 217 3.16 3.33 11.92
CA LEU A 217 2.41 2.19 12.46
C LEU A 217 2.43 0.98 11.50
N TRP A 218 2.15 1.18 10.21
CA TRP A 218 2.15 0.10 9.22
C TRP A 218 3.55 -0.48 9.01
N LYS A 219 4.60 0.36 9.01
CA LYS A 219 5.99 -0.11 8.94
C LYS A 219 6.38 -0.92 10.19
N ALA A 220 5.97 -0.48 11.38
CA ALA A 220 6.15 -1.25 12.62
C ALA A 220 5.38 -2.58 12.64
N ALA A 221 4.25 -2.65 11.93
CA ALA A 221 3.45 -3.87 11.74
C ALA A 221 4.03 -4.83 10.68
N GLY A 222 5.16 -4.51 10.05
CA GLY A 222 5.72 -5.31 8.95
C GLY A 222 5.00 -5.14 7.61
N VAL A 223 4.21 -4.08 7.44
CA VAL A 223 3.51 -3.75 6.19
C VAL A 223 4.27 -2.62 5.46
N PRO A 224 5.04 -2.94 4.39
CA PRO A 224 5.76 -1.94 3.63
C PRO A 224 4.78 -0.99 2.94
N ASN A 225 5.16 0.29 2.89
CA ASN A 225 4.29 1.32 2.37
C ASN A 225 5.06 2.42 1.63
N ALA A 226 4.41 2.99 0.61
CA ALA A 226 4.85 4.14 -0.15
C ALA A 226 3.79 5.25 -0.01
N MET A 227 4.21 6.46 0.35
CA MET A 227 3.30 7.60 0.50
C MET A 227 3.82 8.82 -0.23
N VAL A 228 2.93 9.46 -0.97
CA VAL A 228 3.15 10.82 -1.48
C VAL A 228 2.27 11.75 -0.66
N LEU A 229 2.89 12.62 0.13
CA LEU A 229 2.22 13.65 0.93
C LEU A 229 2.31 15.01 0.21
N ASN A 230 1.29 15.86 0.35
CA ASN A 230 1.23 17.18 -0.30
C ASN A 230 1.40 17.11 -1.83
N GLY A 231 0.90 16.05 -2.46
CA GLY A 231 1.15 15.74 -3.87
C GLY A 231 0.71 16.84 -4.84
N THR A 232 1.58 17.14 -5.81
CA THR A 232 1.43 18.26 -6.76
C THR A 232 0.22 18.14 -7.70
N LEU A 233 -0.38 16.96 -7.84
CA LEU A 233 -1.63 16.73 -8.58
C LEU A 233 -2.84 17.29 -7.79
N VAL A 234 -2.87 18.61 -7.59
CA VAL A 234 -3.99 19.34 -7.00
C VAL A 234 -4.96 19.78 -8.09
N ARG A 235 -6.26 19.71 -7.80
CA ARG A 235 -7.29 20.15 -8.74
C ARG A 235 -7.23 21.67 -8.97
N GLN A 236 -6.98 22.08 -10.22
CA GLN A 236 -6.94 23.49 -10.62
C GLN A 236 -8.26 23.90 -11.27
N HIS A 237 -8.70 25.14 -11.06
CA HIS A 237 -9.93 25.64 -11.68
C HIS A 237 -9.75 25.84 -13.19
N ASN A 238 -8.65 26.50 -13.57
CA ASN A 238 -8.22 26.68 -14.94
C ASN A 238 -6.79 26.16 -15.10
N VAL A 239 -6.47 25.60 -16.27
CA VAL A 239 -5.14 25.21 -16.71
C VAL A 239 -4.82 25.93 -18.01
N LEU A 240 -3.54 26.23 -18.27
CA LEU A 240 -3.11 26.80 -19.53
C LEU A 240 -3.06 25.71 -20.60
N GLU A 241 -3.77 25.88 -21.71
CA GLU A 241 -3.66 25.00 -22.88
C GLU A 241 -2.32 25.27 -23.60
N PRO A 242 -1.39 24.30 -23.67
CA PRO A 242 -0.01 24.56 -24.13
C PRO A 242 0.08 25.08 -25.57
N VAL A 243 -0.88 24.70 -26.43
CA VAL A 243 -0.87 25.02 -27.86
C VAL A 243 -1.48 26.39 -28.17
N THR A 244 -2.49 26.82 -27.39
CA THR A 244 -3.25 28.05 -27.69
C THR A 244 -3.00 29.18 -26.69
N GLY A 245 -2.33 28.90 -25.57
CA GLY A 245 -2.16 29.83 -24.46
C GLY A 245 -3.46 30.21 -23.75
N LYS A 246 -4.58 29.53 -24.02
CA LYS A 246 -5.88 29.83 -23.39
C LYS A 246 -6.00 29.14 -22.04
N LEU A 247 -6.53 29.88 -21.06
CA LEU A 247 -6.97 29.31 -19.79
C LEU A 247 -8.27 28.53 -20.01
N ILE A 248 -8.21 27.20 -19.91
CA ILE A 248 -9.35 26.30 -20.04
C ILE A 248 -9.64 25.61 -18.70
N LYS A 249 -10.91 25.25 -18.45
CA LYS A 249 -11.28 24.52 -17.22
C LYS A 249 -10.62 23.13 -17.22
N GLN A 250 -9.94 22.77 -16.11
CA GLN A 250 -9.28 21.46 -16.00
C GLN A 250 -10.27 20.31 -16.21
N HIS A 251 -9.88 19.32 -17.04
CA HIS A 251 -10.75 18.19 -17.33
C HIS A 251 -10.88 17.25 -16.12
N ARG A 252 -12.06 17.21 -15.49
CA ARG A 252 -12.27 16.47 -14.22
C ARG A 252 -11.90 15.00 -14.33
N ILE A 253 -12.36 14.31 -15.38
CA ILE A 253 -12.13 12.87 -15.55
C ILE A 253 -10.64 12.58 -15.74
N GLN A 254 -9.92 13.41 -16.51
CA GLN A 254 -8.49 13.22 -16.72
C GLN A 254 -7.70 13.48 -15.43
N HIS A 255 -8.11 14.46 -14.62
CA HIS A 255 -7.50 14.69 -13.32
C HIS A 255 -7.69 13.51 -12.35
N LEU A 256 -8.90 12.92 -12.29
CA LEU A 256 -9.16 11.70 -11.50
C LEU A 256 -8.36 10.50 -12.01
N ALA A 257 -8.28 10.32 -13.32
CA ALA A 257 -7.44 9.30 -13.94
C ALA A 257 -5.95 9.44 -13.55
N ASN A 258 -5.42 10.66 -13.61
CA ASN A 258 -4.04 10.95 -13.20
C ASN A 258 -3.80 10.63 -11.72
N LEU A 259 -4.74 10.97 -10.83
CA LEU A 259 -4.65 10.64 -9.40
C LEU A 259 -4.60 9.12 -9.17
N ARG A 260 -5.48 8.34 -9.82
CA ARG A 260 -5.48 6.87 -9.68
C ARG A 260 -4.19 6.26 -10.20
N ASN A 261 -3.68 6.75 -11.32
CA ASN A 261 -2.39 6.33 -11.85
C ASN A 261 -1.22 6.68 -10.91
N ALA A 262 -1.26 7.81 -10.20
CA ALA A 262 -0.24 8.17 -9.24
C ALA A 262 -0.23 7.28 -7.99
N ALA A 263 -1.41 6.89 -7.47
CA ALA A 263 -1.51 5.89 -6.39
C ALA A 263 -1.04 4.48 -6.83
N LEU A 264 -1.05 4.20 -8.13
CA LEU A 264 -0.57 2.94 -8.71
C LEU A 264 0.86 3.01 -9.26
N ALA A 265 1.59 4.10 -9.01
CA ALA A 265 2.96 4.26 -9.50
C ALA A 265 3.91 3.08 -9.15
N PRO A 266 3.89 2.48 -7.93
CA PRO A 266 4.77 1.35 -7.62
C PRO A 266 4.51 0.11 -8.49
N LEU A 267 3.24 -0.18 -8.80
CA LEU A 267 2.85 -1.25 -9.74
C LEU A 267 3.38 -0.98 -11.16
N TYR A 268 3.42 0.29 -11.58
CA TYR A 268 3.89 0.67 -12.90
C TYR A 268 5.42 0.70 -13.03
N ARG A 269 6.14 1.01 -11.95
CA ARG A 269 7.61 0.92 -11.89
C ARG A 269 8.10 -0.53 -11.84
N ASN A 270 7.36 -1.39 -11.14
CA ASN A 270 7.65 -2.81 -11.02
C ASN A 270 6.50 -3.68 -11.58
N PRO A 271 6.30 -3.78 -12.92
CA PRO A 271 5.24 -4.60 -13.51
C PRO A 271 5.31 -6.06 -13.04
N GLY A 272 4.17 -6.64 -12.67
CA GLY A 272 4.10 -8.00 -12.11
C GLY A 272 4.54 -8.14 -10.64
N SER A 273 4.98 -7.06 -9.97
CA SER A 273 5.20 -7.06 -8.51
C SER A 273 3.91 -7.43 -7.76
N PHE A 274 2.80 -6.80 -8.09
CA PHE A 274 1.51 -7.06 -7.46
C PHE A 274 0.49 -7.53 -8.50
N PRO A 275 0.22 -8.85 -8.63
CA PRO A 275 -0.82 -9.38 -9.52
C PRO A 275 -2.24 -8.90 -9.18
N TYR A 276 -2.45 -8.38 -7.96
CA TYR A 276 -3.73 -7.80 -7.55
C TYR A 276 -3.56 -6.45 -6.83
N VAL A 277 -4.56 -5.58 -7.02
CA VAL A 277 -4.71 -4.30 -6.32
C VAL A 277 -6.02 -4.30 -5.55
N MET A 278 -6.00 -3.80 -4.31
CA MET A 278 -7.18 -3.42 -3.55
C MET A 278 -7.23 -1.88 -3.50
N PHE A 279 -8.00 -1.25 -4.38
CA PHE A 279 -8.11 0.20 -4.43
C PHE A 279 -9.22 0.69 -3.49
N LEU A 280 -8.89 1.64 -2.61
CA LEU A 280 -9.77 2.22 -1.61
C LEU A 280 -9.94 3.73 -1.84
N ASN A 281 -11.18 4.21 -1.72
CA ASN A 281 -11.47 5.63 -1.56
C ASN A 281 -11.46 6.03 -0.06
N ASP A 282 -11.76 7.30 0.21
CA ASP A 282 -12.02 7.92 1.52
C ASP A 282 -13.37 7.49 2.13
N VAL A 283 -13.58 6.18 2.28
CA VAL A 283 -14.83 5.56 2.75
C VAL A 283 -14.67 4.78 4.06
N PHE A 284 -15.76 4.69 4.82
CA PHE A 284 -15.89 3.70 5.90
C PHE A 284 -16.08 2.31 5.26
N PHE A 285 -15.35 1.32 5.75
CA PHE A 285 -15.39 -0.09 5.34
C PHE A 285 -15.02 -0.98 6.53
N CYS A 286 -15.41 -2.25 6.53
CA CYS A 286 -14.91 -3.23 7.52
C CYS A 286 -13.87 -4.14 6.84
N ALA A 287 -12.66 -4.22 7.38
CA ALA A 287 -11.58 -4.99 6.78
C ALA A 287 -11.96 -6.46 6.44
N PRO A 288 -12.64 -7.24 7.31
CA PRO A 288 -13.03 -8.62 7.00
C PRO A 288 -13.99 -8.74 5.80
N GLU A 289 -14.78 -7.70 5.52
CA GLU A 289 -15.68 -7.68 4.37
C GLU A 289 -14.90 -7.50 3.06
N LEU A 290 -13.93 -6.58 3.01
CA LEU A 290 -13.14 -6.35 1.80
C LEU A 290 -12.31 -7.58 1.40
N VAL A 291 -11.84 -8.38 2.36
CA VAL A 291 -11.18 -9.67 2.07
C VAL A 291 -12.08 -10.57 1.21
N ARG A 292 -13.41 -10.49 1.33
CA ARG A 292 -14.33 -11.34 0.55
C ARG A 292 -14.25 -11.13 -0.96
N LEU A 293 -13.88 -9.93 -1.40
CA LEU A 293 -13.77 -9.59 -2.83
C LEU A 293 -12.70 -10.46 -3.53
N THR A 294 -11.66 -10.86 -2.78
CA THR A 294 -10.57 -11.73 -3.28
C THR A 294 -11.07 -13.13 -3.68
N TYR A 295 -12.12 -13.66 -3.04
CA TYR A 295 -12.62 -15.00 -3.31
C TYR A 295 -13.53 -15.11 -4.54
N LEU A 296 -13.91 -13.99 -5.17
CA LEU A 296 -14.87 -13.99 -6.28
C LEU A 296 -14.28 -14.45 -7.62
N GLN A 297 -12.96 -14.59 -7.74
CA GLN A 297 -12.25 -14.98 -8.98
C GLN A 297 -12.53 -14.05 -10.19
N ALA A 298 -12.95 -12.82 -9.90
CA ALA A 298 -13.22 -11.78 -10.88
C ALA A 298 -11.93 -11.12 -11.39
N ASP A 299 -11.99 -10.52 -12.58
CA ASP A 299 -10.98 -9.54 -13.03
C ASP A 299 -11.12 -8.23 -12.24
N ILE A 300 -12.35 -7.84 -11.88
CA ILE A 300 -12.69 -6.68 -11.04
C ILE A 300 -13.84 -7.05 -10.09
N ALA A 301 -13.69 -6.83 -8.79
CA ALA A 301 -14.71 -7.11 -7.77
C ALA A 301 -14.90 -5.92 -6.84
N CYS A 302 -16.15 -5.46 -6.63
CA CYS A 302 -16.43 -4.31 -5.77
C CYS A 302 -17.41 -4.63 -4.63
N GLY A 303 -17.42 -3.77 -3.61
CA GLY A 303 -18.52 -3.72 -2.64
C GLY A 303 -19.74 -2.97 -3.16
N VAL A 304 -20.66 -2.64 -2.25
CA VAL A 304 -21.79 -1.73 -2.46
C VAL A 304 -21.54 -0.43 -1.70
N ASP A 305 -21.60 0.67 -2.42
CA ASP A 305 -21.45 2.04 -1.88
C ASP A 305 -22.82 2.58 -1.49
N VAL A 306 -22.99 2.88 -0.19
CA VAL A 306 -24.26 3.38 0.36
C VAL A 306 -24.10 4.80 0.92
N GLU A 307 -25.06 5.67 0.59
CA GLU A 307 -25.19 7.01 1.16
C GLU A 307 -26.32 7.01 2.21
N VAL A 308 -26.06 7.60 3.38
CA VAL A 308 -27.11 7.89 4.38
C VAL A 308 -27.89 9.13 3.95
N TRP A 309 -29.21 8.98 3.82
CA TRP A 309 -30.15 10.06 3.55
C TRP A 309 -31.12 10.24 4.72
N ILE A 310 -31.20 11.46 5.25
CA ILE A 310 -32.13 11.86 6.32
C ILE A 310 -33.15 12.79 5.68
N GLY A 311 -34.44 12.49 5.89
CA GLY A 311 -35.49 12.90 4.97
C GLY A 311 -35.92 14.37 5.01
N GLY A 312 -36.19 14.87 3.82
CA GLY A 312 -37.00 16.06 3.53
C GLY A 312 -37.27 16.08 2.03
N ASP A 313 -38.49 16.41 1.59
CA ASP A 313 -38.79 16.46 0.15
C ASP A 313 -37.89 17.50 -0.53
N VAL A 314 -36.92 17.02 -1.31
CA VAL A 314 -36.23 17.86 -2.28
C VAL A 314 -37.10 17.84 -3.54
N PRO A 315 -37.90 18.88 -3.82
CA PRO A 315 -38.62 18.94 -5.09
C PRO A 315 -37.61 18.81 -6.23
N LYS A 316 -37.99 18.16 -7.33
CA LYS A 316 -37.15 17.98 -8.52
C LYS A 316 -36.87 19.33 -9.20
N VAL A 317 -36.00 20.15 -8.60
CA VAL A 317 -35.74 21.53 -9.01
C VAL A 317 -34.50 21.63 -9.88
N ARG A 318 -34.73 22.20 -11.06
CA ARG A 318 -33.72 22.63 -12.01
C ARG A 318 -32.96 23.87 -11.50
N ASP A 319 -32.03 23.74 -10.55
CA ASP A 319 -30.88 24.66 -10.54
C ASP A 319 -29.62 24.09 -9.86
N SER A 320 -28.51 24.71 -10.22
CA SER A 320 -27.13 24.27 -10.13
C SER A 320 -26.36 24.78 -8.90
N ARG A 321 -26.92 25.74 -8.16
CA ARG A 321 -26.21 26.48 -7.11
C ARG A 321 -26.29 25.85 -5.71
N GLN A 322 -27.27 24.99 -5.44
CA GLN A 322 -27.53 24.43 -4.09
C GLN A 322 -26.85 23.08 -3.77
N ARG A 323 -26.13 22.44 -4.71
CA ARG A 323 -25.36 21.21 -4.36
C ARG A 323 -24.10 21.50 -3.53
N ASN A 324 -23.50 22.68 -3.70
CA ASN A 324 -22.35 23.09 -2.89
C ASN A 324 -22.73 23.45 -1.45
N THR A 325 -23.96 23.91 -1.20
CA THR A 325 -24.43 24.11 0.18
C THR A 325 -24.63 22.78 0.90
N GLY A 326 -25.17 21.74 0.26
CA GLY A 326 -25.32 20.40 0.89
C GLY A 326 -24.02 19.83 1.48
N LYS A 327 -22.91 19.80 0.71
CA LYS A 327 -21.60 19.35 1.24
C LYS A 327 -21.01 20.31 2.30
N ARG A 328 -21.23 21.63 2.15
CA ARG A 328 -20.72 22.66 3.07
C ARG A 328 -21.55 22.77 4.35
N MET A 329 -22.80 22.33 4.34
CA MET A 329 -23.72 22.27 5.47
C MET A 329 -23.51 20.97 6.24
N ARG A 330 -23.38 19.81 5.58
CA ARG A 330 -22.87 18.57 6.22
C ARG A 330 -21.51 18.81 6.91
N ARG A 331 -20.56 19.49 6.25
CA ARG A 331 -19.29 19.91 6.87
C ARG A 331 -19.44 21.03 7.92
N GLY A 332 -20.38 21.96 7.78
CA GLY A 332 -20.58 23.06 8.74
C GLY A 332 -21.29 22.64 10.03
N ILE A 333 -22.07 21.57 9.96
CA ILE A 333 -22.71 20.88 11.09
C ILE A 333 -21.66 20.07 11.87
N LEU A 334 -20.67 19.46 11.20
CA LEU A 334 -19.69 18.56 11.84
C LEU A 334 -18.29 19.17 12.09
N ALA A 335 -17.92 20.29 11.47
CA ALA A 335 -16.59 20.87 11.61
C ALA A 335 -16.57 22.16 12.45
N SER A 336 -15.77 22.14 13.53
CA SER A 336 -15.02 23.32 13.94
C SER A 336 -14.20 23.83 12.75
N ALA A 337 -14.11 25.16 12.58
CA ALA A 337 -13.61 25.81 11.37
C ALA A 337 -12.29 25.22 10.80
N PRO A 338 -12.11 25.23 9.46
CA PRO A 338 -10.90 24.71 8.82
C PRO A 338 -9.68 25.55 9.23
N LEU A 339 -8.88 25.01 10.15
CA LEU A 339 -7.61 25.57 10.56
C LEU A 339 -6.55 25.22 9.51
N SER A 340 -5.94 26.24 8.92
CA SER A 340 -4.69 26.08 8.17
C SER A 340 -3.63 25.40 9.03
N LEU A 341 -2.83 24.51 8.43
CA LEU A 341 -1.68 23.87 9.09
C LEU A 341 -0.81 24.94 9.78
N PRO A 342 -0.65 24.90 11.12
CA PRO A 342 0.20 25.85 11.83
C PRO A 342 1.67 25.61 11.47
N ALA A 343 2.51 26.64 11.61
CA ALA A 343 3.93 26.57 11.22
C ALA A 343 4.68 25.41 11.90
N SER A 344 4.33 25.04 13.13
CA SER A 344 4.87 23.87 13.83
C SER A 344 4.55 22.54 13.16
N ALA A 345 3.36 22.38 12.56
CA ALA A 345 2.99 21.19 11.78
C ALA A 345 3.75 21.11 10.45
N VAL A 346 3.98 22.26 9.81
CA VAL A 346 4.81 22.36 8.60
C VAL A 346 6.27 22.01 8.91
N GLU A 347 6.80 22.50 10.03
CA GLU A 347 8.15 22.17 10.49
C GLU A 347 8.29 20.69 10.89
N LEU A 348 7.23 20.08 11.41
CA LEU A 348 7.15 18.63 11.66
C LEU A 348 7.13 17.80 10.38
N LEU A 349 6.41 18.23 9.34
CA LEU A 349 6.46 17.60 8.01
C LEU A 349 7.89 17.68 7.43
N LYS A 350 8.58 18.82 7.56
CA LYS A 350 9.99 18.95 7.16
C LYS A 350 10.95 18.11 8.02
N ARG A 351 10.69 17.97 9.33
CA ARG A 351 11.50 17.12 10.20
C ARG A 351 11.31 15.64 9.89
N ALA A 352 10.09 15.23 9.56
CA ALA A 352 9.81 13.89 9.04
C ALA A 352 10.54 13.66 7.71
N ALA A 353 10.63 14.65 6.82
CA ALA A 353 11.50 14.58 5.64
C ALA A 353 12.96 14.28 6.05
N SER A 354 13.55 15.11 6.90
CA SER A 354 14.94 14.91 7.39
C SER A 354 15.19 13.67 8.26
N MET A 355 14.17 12.85 8.54
CA MET A 355 14.26 11.61 9.34
C MET A 355 13.97 10.34 8.52
N GLY A 356 14.03 10.41 7.18
CA GLY A 356 13.74 9.24 6.32
C GLY A 356 12.30 8.74 6.49
N LEU A 357 11.36 9.68 6.64
CA LEU A 357 9.91 9.44 6.58
C LEU A 357 9.27 10.07 5.35
N THR A 358 9.85 11.14 4.78
CA THR A 358 9.40 11.74 3.51
C THR A 358 10.58 12.35 2.74
N ASP A 359 11.47 11.53 2.21
CA ASP A 359 12.43 12.00 1.21
C ASP A 359 11.75 12.10 -0.17
N ASP A 360 11.93 13.26 -0.81
CA ASP A 360 11.61 13.43 -2.22
C ASP A 360 12.54 12.53 -3.06
N GLU A 361 11.98 11.92 -4.11
CA GLU A 361 12.65 11.06 -5.09
C GLU A 361 13.29 9.74 -4.63
N GLU A 362 13.39 9.41 -3.33
CA GLU A 362 13.64 8.01 -2.91
C GLU A 362 12.41 7.12 -3.12
N HIS A 363 12.33 6.52 -4.31
CA HIS A 363 11.31 5.53 -4.67
C HIS A 363 11.47 4.18 -3.95
N GLY A 364 12.53 4.01 -3.15
CA GLY A 364 13.02 2.73 -2.63
C GLY A 364 12.16 2.02 -1.57
N GLY A 365 11.39 2.72 -0.74
CA GLY A 365 10.75 2.10 0.45
C GLY A 365 9.92 0.82 0.20
N LEU A 366 9.24 0.71 -0.95
CA LEU A 366 8.56 -0.50 -1.41
C LEU A 366 9.34 -1.26 -2.50
N ASP A 367 10.09 -0.53 -3.33
CA ASP A 367 10.79 -1.07 -4.50
C ASP A 367 12.10 -1.80 -4.12
N ASP A 368 12.79 -1.38 -3.05
CA ASP A 368 13.93 -2.06 -2.41
C ASP A 368 13.49 -3.32 -1.67
N TRP A 369 12.31 -3.27 -1.03
CA TRP A 369 11.74 -4.42 -0.33
C TRP A 369 11.35 -5.53 -1.30
N LEU A 370 10.72 -5.16 -2.43
CA LEU A 370 10.54 -6.07 -3.57
C LEU A 370 11.87 -6.62 -4.09
N SER A 371 12.92 -5.79 -4.13
CA SER A 371 14.27 -6.18 -4.54
C SER A 371 15.02 -7.04 -3.52
N ALA A 372 14.58 -7.10 -2.26
CA ALA A 372 15.11 -8.00 -1.24
C ALA A 372 14.51 -9.40 -1.36
N ASP A 373 13.18 -9.52 -1.49
CA ASP A 373 12.51 -10.83 -1.60
C ASP A 373 12.81 -11.57 -2.91
N VAL A 374 13.03 -10.85 -4.02
CA VAL A 374 13.45 -11.48 -5.29
C VAL A 374 14.82 -12.16 -5.15
N ARG A 375 15.69 -11.72 -4.23
CA ARG A 375 16.96 -12.39 -3.90
C ARG A 375 16.77 -13.63 -3.01
N GLY A 376 15.66 -13.73 -2.25
CA GLY A 376 15.31 -14.90 -1.45
C GLY A 376 14.68 -16.05 -2.24
N ALA A 377 13.98 -15.76 -3.35
CA ALA A 377 13.27 -16.75 -4.17
C ALA A 377 14.18 -17.60 -5.10
N GLY A 378 15.50 -17.44 -5.03
CA GLY A 378 16.49 -18.13 -5.87
C GLY A 378 16.85 -19.55 -5.41
N GLY A 379 15.89 -20.37 -4.96
CA GLY A 379 16.13 -21.66 -4.30
C GLY A 379 15.55 -22.88 -5.02
N ARG A 380 16.35 -23.52 -5.89
CA ARG A 380 16.08 -24.83 -6.55
C ARG A 380 14.80 -24.94 -7.39
N SER A 381 14.90 -24.55 -8.65
CA SER A 381 14.15 -25.25 -9.71
C SER A 381 14.74 -26.65 -9.90
N LEU A 382 13.92 -27.70 -9.78
CA LEU A 382 14.23 -29.05 -10.26
C LEU A 382 13.14 -29.47 -11.26
N LEU A 383 13.47 -29.32 -12.55
CA LEU A 383 12.80 -30.04 -13.62
C LEU A 383 13.24 -31.51 -13.57
N ALA A 384 12.29 -32.46 -13.51
CA ALA A 384 12.10 -33.48 -14.56
C ALA A 384 11.21 -34.68 -14.16
N THR A 385 10.42 -35.13 -15.15
CA THR A 385 9.96 -36.50 -15.43
C THR A 385 8.93 -37.23 -14.55
N ASN A 386 7.84 -37.64 -15.20
CA ASN A 386 6.90 -38.70 -14.81
C ASN A 386 7.56 -40.08 -14.81
N VAL A 387 7.19 -40.97 -13.86
CA VAL A 387 6.92 -42.42 -14.09
C VAL A 387 5.79 -42.87 -13.13
N MET A 388 4.96 -43.82 -13.58
CA MET A 388 3.82 -44.41 -12.85
C MET A 388 4.21 -45.49 -11.81
N THR A 389 3.19 -45.91 -11.02
CA THR A 389 2.93 -47.24 -10.42
C THR A 389 3.04 -47.43 -8.89
N THR A 390 1.85 -47.62 -8.29
CA THR A 390 1.47 -48.60 -7.24
C THR A 390 2.42 -48.92 -6.06
N ALA A 391 1.97 -48.63 -4.83
CA ALA A 391 1.49 -49.62 -3.84
C ALA A 391 1.31 -49.04 -2.42
N ALA A 392 0.43 -49.67 -1.64
CA ALA A 392 0.31 -49.60 -0.17
C ALA A 392 0.22 -51.06 0.36
N PRO A 393 0.15 -51.38 1.68
CA PRO A 393 0.03 -50.51 2.85
C PRO A 393 0.82 -50.91 4.15
N THR A 394 0.93 -49.96 5.09
CA THR A 394 0.86 -50.13 6.58
C THR A 394 1.92 -51.06 7.28
N PRO A 395 1.87 -51.31 8.62
CA PRO A 395 2.47 -50.41 9.63
C PRO A 395 3.31 -51.12 10.72
N ALA A 396 4.05 -50.36 11.54
CA ALA A 396 4.51 -50.84 12.86
C ALA A 396 4.72 -49.69 13.86
N ALA A 397 4.28 -49.90 15.10
CA ALA A 397 4.54 -49.04 16.26
C ALA A 397 5.67 -49.65 17.11
N GLN A 398 6.31 -48.85 17.98
CA GLN A 398 6.68 -49.35 19.32
C GLN A 398 6.96 -48.23 20.34
N VAL A 399 6.90 -48.64 21.61
CA VAL A 399 6.86 -47.81 22.82
C VAL A 399 8.07 -48.15 23.71
N ALA A 400 8.70 -47.14 24.32
CA ALA A 400 9.45 -47.23 25.58
C ALA A 400 9.68 -45.79 26.11
N THR A 401 9.07 -45.30 27.20
CA THR A 401 9.20 -45.63 28.64
C THR A 401 10.52 -45.26 29.32
N ALA A 402 10.48 -44.12 30.02
CA ALA A 402 10.91 -43.89 31.41
C ALA A 402 12.36 -44.17 31.89
N ASN A 403 12.96 -43.16 32.54
CA ASN A 403 13.52 -43.17 33.92
C ASN A 403 14.54 -42.00 34.10
N THR A 404 14.27 -40.94 34.88
CA THR A 404 14.24 -40.74 36.36
C THR A 404 15.55 -40.18 36.96
N ALA A 405 15.38 -39.08 37.71
CA ALA A 405 16.00 -38.75 39.00
C ALA A 405 17.31 -37.93 39.12
N ASN A 406 17.22 -36.97 40.05
CA ASN A 406 18.19 -36.35 40.98
C ASN A 406 19.26 -35.37 40.44
N GLN A 407 19.15 -34.05 40.65
CA GLN A 407 19.31 -33.23 41.89
C GLN A 407 20.77 -33.03 42.39
N PRO A 408 21.09 -31.95 43.14
CA PRO A 408 22.10 -30.99 42.68
C PRO A 408 23.34 -30.87 43.60
N VAL A 409 24.31 -30.04 43.18
CA VAL A 409 25.49 -29.66 43.99
C VAL A 409 25.57 -28.14 44.14
N MET A 410 25.89 -27.69 45.35
CA MET A 410 26.02 -26.28 45.74
C MET A 410 27.49 -25.85 45.89
N ALA A 411 27.69 -24.54 45.70
CA ALA A 411 28.72 -23.69 46.31
C ALA A 411 30.22 -23.92 46.03
N ALA A 412 30.84 -22.91 45.41
CA ALA A 412 32.15 -22.39 45.83
C ALA A 412 32.18 -20.87 45.57
N ALA A 413 32.62 -20.10 46.56
CA ALA A 413 32.74 -18.64 46.45
C ALA A 413 34.19 -18.24 46.14
N ALA A 414 34.37 -17.19 45.33
CA ALA A 414 35.65 -16.51 45.18
C ALA A 414 35.42 -14.99 45.06
N SER A 415 36.11 -14.23 45.91
CA SER A 415 36.04 -12.78 46.02
C SER A 415 36.89 -12.06 44.98
N GLY A 416 36.40 -10.94 44.44
CA GLY A 416 37.19 -10.04 43.58
C GLY A 416 36.54 -8.68 43.42
N ASN A 417 36.92 -7.70 44.25
CA ASN A 417 36.51 -6.31 44.08
C ASN A 417 37.24 -5.66 42.90
N ALA A 418 36.49 -5.12 41.94
CA ALA A 418 36.97 -4.08 41.04
C ALA A 418 35.83 -3.08 40.78
N THR A 419 36.08 -1.80 41.06
CA THR A 419 35.09 -0.72 41.01
C THR A 419 34.81 -0.28 39.57
N ALA A 420 33.56 -0.40 39.14
CA ALA A 420 33.04 0.31 37.98
C ALA A 420 31.65 0.89 38.31
N THR A 421 31.58 2.20 38.56
CA THR A 421 30.33 2.92 38.79
C THR A 421 29.59 3.12 37.48
N ALA A 422 28.71 2.19 37.13
CA ALA A 422 27.64 2.38 36.15
C ALA A 422 26.30 2.08 36.83
N ALA A 423 25.28 2.90 36.60
CA ALA A 423 24.04 2.86 37.37
C ALA A 423 23.24 1.57 37.09
N ALA A 424 23.22 0.67 38.06
CA ALA A 424 22.30 -0.46 38.07
C ALA A 424 20.89 0.04 38.43
N GLN A 425 20.06 0.31 37.41
CA GLN A 425 18.61 0.34 37.62
C GLN A 425 18.17 -1.04 38.11
N THR A 426 17.50 -1.08 39.26
CA THR A 426 17.12 -2.35 39.91
C THR A 426 16.03 -3.06 39.10
N SER A 427 16.05 -4.39 39.10
CA SER A 427 15.05 -5.21 38.40
C SER A 427 13.61 -4.87 38.81
N ASP A 428 13.43 -4.47 40.07
CA ASP A 428 12.11 -4.18 40.63
C ASP A 428 11.49 -2.93 40.01
N ASP A 429 12.29 -1.89 39.73
CA ASP A 429 11.82 -0.62 39.13
C ASP A 429 11.35 -0.84 37.67
N VAL A 430 12.10 -1.65 36.91
CA VAL A 430 11.72 -2.08 35.55
C VAL A 430 10.41 -2.90 35.58
N THR A 431 10.23 -3.79 36.57
CA THR A 431 8.96 -4.54 36.67
C THR A 431 7.77 -3.68 37.09
N ALA A 432 8.00 -2.63 37.89
CA ALA A 432 6.97 -1.67 38.28
C ALA A 432 6.50 -0.81 37.09
N ASP A 433 7.43 -0.30 36.27
CA ASP A 433 7.12 0.43 35.04
C ASP A 433 6.33 -0.44 34.04
N VAL A 434 6.78 -1.68 33.79
CA VAL A 434 6.06 -2.62 32.91
C VAL A 434 4.64 -2.91 33.42
N ALA A 435 4.46 -3.08 34.74
CA ALA A 435 3.13 -3.26 35.34
C ALA A 435 2.25 -2.01 35.22
N ALA A 436 2.81 -0.81 35.40
CA ALA A 436 2.10 0.45 35.23
C ALA A 436 1.65 0.67 33.77
N ARG A 437 2.52 0.39 32.79
CA ARG A 437 2.19 0.43 31.36
C ARG A 437 1.06 -0.55 31.01
N TRP A 438 1.12 -1.78 31.50
CA TRP A 438 0.05 -2.78 31.33
C TRP A 438 -1.28 -2.31 31.91
N LYS A 439 -1.26 -1.75 33.13
CA LYS A 439 -2.46 -1.18 33.76
C LYS A 439 -3.06 -0.05 32.91
N ALA A 440 -2.25 0.93 32.50
CA ALA A 440 -2.71 2.05 31.67
C ALA A 440 -3.25 1.60 30.30
N ALA A 441 -2.63 0.61 29.66
CA ALA A 441 -3.10 0.04 28.39
C ALA A 441 -4.46 -0.66 28.55
N LEU A 442 -4.63 -1.48 29.60
CA LEU A 442 -5.88 -2.16 29.91
C LEU A 442 -7.00 -1.18 30.28
N GLU A 443 -6.70 -0.14 31.07
CA GLU A 443 -7.64 0.93 31.42
C GLU A 443 -8.12 1.68 30.18
N ARG A 444 -7.21 2.07 29.27
CA ARG A 444 -7.60 2.73 28.00
C ARG A 444 -8.40 1.82 27.08
N MET A 445 -7.99 0.57 26.88
CA MET A 445 -8.75 -0.37 26.05
C MET A 445 -10.15 -0.62 26.63
N SER A 446 -10.26 -0.83 27.94
CA SER A 446 -11.54 -1.04 28.62
C SER A 446 -12.45 0.18 28.51
N LYS A 447 -11.87 1.39 28.65
CA LYS A 447 -12.59 2.65 28.42
C LYS A 447 -13.09 2.76 26.98
N VAL A 448 -12.27 2.48 25.96
CA VAL A 448 -12.71 2.51 24.55
C VAL A 448 -13.88 1.56 24.30
N HIS A 449 -13.84 0.32 24.84
CA HIS A 449 -14.96 -0.61 24.73
C HIS A 449 -16.23 -0.08 25.42
N ALA A 450 -16.10 0.51 26.62
CA ALA A 450 -17.23 1.06 27.37
C ALA A 450 -17.84 2.29 26.69
N ASP A 451 -17.00 3.26 26.30
CA ASP A 451 -17.40 4.49 25.61
C ASP A 451 -18.09 4.16 24.27
N GLU A 452 -17.53 3.25 23.46
CA GLU A 452 -18.16 2.82 22.20
C GLU A 452 -19.50 2.09 22.43
N THR A 453 -19.61 1.26 23.46
CA THR A 453 -20.86 0.56 23.80
C THR A 453 -21.95 1.56 24.18
N ALA A 454 -21.65 2.49 25.09
CA ALA A 454 -22.58 3.54 25.51
C ALA A 454 -22.97 4.47 24.34
N GLN A 455 -22.02 4.82 23.48
CA GLN A 455 -22.25 5.60 22.27
C GLN A 455 -23.16 4.86 21.27
N GLN A 456 -22.98 3.55 21.08
CA GLN A 456 -23.83 2.73 20.24
C GLN A 456 -25.25 2.60 20.80
N GLU A 457 -25.41 2.43 22.11
CA GLU A 457 -26.71 2.39 22.78
C GLU A 457 -27.46 3.73 22.63
N GLU A 458 -26.79 4.86 22.85
CA GLU A 458 -27.38 6.19 22.67
C GLU A 458 -27.73 6.46 21.19
N VAL A 459 -26.88 6.09 20.23
CA VAL A 459 -27.21 6.21 18.80
C VAL A 459 -28.43 5.36 18.43
N LYS A 460 -28.51 4.11 18.91
CA LYS A 460 -29.67 3.22 18.68
C LYS A 460 -30.94 3.80 19.30
N LYS A 461 -30.86 4.32 20.52
CA LYS A 461 -31.96 5.01 21.19
C LYS A 461 -32.45 6.21 20.39
N ARG A 462 -31.56 7.12 20.00
CA ARG A 462 -31.88 8.30 19.17
C ARG A 462 -32.50 7.92 17.83
N ILE A 463 -32.00 6.88 17.16
CA ILE A 463 -32.61 6.35 15.93
C ILE A 463 -33.99 5.78 16.20
N SER A 464 -34.20 5.08 17.33
CA SER A 464 -35.50 4.52 17.70
C SER A 464 -36.55 5.61 18.00
N GLU A 465 -36.13 6.71 18.62
CA GLU A 465 -36.96 7.86 18.99
C GLU A 465 -37.22 8.83 17.81
N ALA A 466 -36.32 8.87 16.81
CA ALA A 466 -36.43 9.79 15.67
C ALA A 466 -37.70 9.57 14.83
N ALA A 467 -38.45 10.65 14.57
CA ALA A 467 -39.65 10.63 13.73
C ALA A 467 -39.36 10.26 12.26
N ILE A 468 -38.21 10.67 11.72
CA ILE A 468 -37.74 10.31 10.39
C ILE A 468 -36.54 9.36 10.55
N LYS A 469 -36.70 8.11 10.11
CA LYS A 469 -35.60 7.13 10.12
C LYS A 469 -34.62 7.43 8.97
N PRO A 470 -33.30 7.25 9.18
CA PRO A 470 -32.33 7.32 8.10
C PRO A 470 -32.65 6.26 7.02
N ARG A 471 -32.49 6.64 5.76
CA ARG A 471 -32.60 5.75 4.60
C ARG A 471 -31.23 5.55 3.99
N TYR A 472 -30.88 4.32 3.66
CA TYR A 472 -29.69 4.01 2.89
C TYR A 472 -30.05 3.93 1.41
N GLU A 473 -29.24 4.57 0.57
CA GLU A 473 -29.41 4.58 -0.89
C GLU A 473 -28.13 4.14 -1.57
N PHE A 474 -28.25 3.49 -2.74
CA PHE A 474 -27.08 3.19 -3.56
C PHE A 474 -26.46 4.49 -4.10
N TYR A 475 -25.17 4.71 -3.87
CA TYR A 475 -24.50 5.97 -4.22
C TYR A 475 -23.96 6.01 -5.65
N ASP A 476 -23.18 5.00 -6.07
CA ASP A 476 -22.37 5.03 -7.31
C ASP A 476 -23.16 4.69 -8.59
N ILE A 477 -24.27 5.41 -8.79
CA ILE A 477 -25.09 5.34 -10.01
C ILE A 477 -24.36 5.84 -11.27
N TRP A 478 -23.19 6.49 -11.12
CA TRP A 478 -22.44 7.00 -12.28
C TRP A 478 -21.54 5.91 -12.88
N VAL A 479 -20.85 5.10 -12.07
CA VAL A 479 -19.96 4.05 -12.57
C VAL A 479 -20.68 2.70 -12.72
N ALA A 480 -21.53 2.32 -11.78
CA ALA A 480 -22.10 0.97 -11.74
C ALA A 480 -23.02 0.66 -12.95
N ARG A 481 -22.82 -0.50 -13.58
CA ARG A 481 -23.59 -0.99 -14.73
C ARG A 481 -24.01 -2.43 -14.52
N ASP A 482 -25.30 -2.72 -14.59
CA ASP A 482 -25.82 -4.09 -14.39
C ASP A 482 -25.35 -5.06 -15.49
N LEU A 483 -25.74 -6.33 -15.40
CA LEU A 483 -25.31 -7.36 -16.36
C LEU A 483 -25.74 -7.05 -17.81
N GLY A 484 -26.82 -6.30 -18.02
CA GLY A 484 -27.26 -5.83 -19.34
C GLY A 484 -26.63 -4.48 -19.74
N GLY A 485 -25.66 -4.01 -18.97
CA GLY A 485 -24.93 -2.76 -19.18
C GLY A 485 -25.68 -1.49 -18.81
N ARG A 486 -26.82 -1.58 -18.11
CA ARG A 486 -27.63 -0.39 -17.76
C ARG A 486 -27.16 0.27 -16.47
N ALA A 487 -27.30 1.59 -16.39
CA ALA A 487 -26.96 2.32 -15.15
C ALA A 487 -27.82 1.90 -13.96
N PHE A 488 -27.17 1.69 -12.81
CA PHE A 488 -27.84 1.50 -11.52
C PHE A 488 -28.64 2.75 -11.13
N ILE A 489 -29.61 2.60 -10.22
CA ILE A 489 -30.38 3.69 -9.62
C ILE A 489 -30.28 3.67 -8.09
N LYS A 490 -30.64 4.78 -7.42
CA LYS A 490 -30.47 4.97 -5.97
C LYS A 490 -31.38 4.10 -5.10
N HIS A 491 -32.55 3.70 -5.61
CA HIS A 491 -33.62 3.04 -4.87
C HIS A 491 -33.97 1.67 -5.48
N ASP A 492 -34.78 0.87 -4.79
CA ASP A 492 -35.22 -0.43 -5.29
C ASP A 492 -36.13 -0.27 -6.53
N PRO A 493 -35.96 -1.07 -7.60
CA PRO A 493 -34.85 -2.00 -7.88
C PRO A 493 -33.57 -1.26 -8.31
N ILE A 494 -32.45 -1.45 -7.60
CA ILE A 494 -31.19 -0.73 -7.88
C ILE A 494 -30.56 -1.08 -9.24
N ALA A 495 -30.87 -2.27 -9.79
CA ALA A 495 -30.48 -2.75 -11.12
C ALA A 495 -31.71 -2.89 -12.04
N ARG A 496 -31.51 -3.06 -13.35
CA ARG A 496 -32.60 -3.22 -14.33
C ARG A 496 -32.59 -4.58 -15.03
N ASP A 497 -31.46 -5.27 -15.06
CA ASP A 497 -31.35 -6.64 -15.53
C ASP A 497 -31.91 -7.64 -14.51
N ARG A 498 -32.83 -8.51 -14.96
CA ARG A 498 -33.54 -9.47 -14.09
C ARG A 498 -32.61 -10.49 -13.41
N ARG A 499 -31.49 -10.84 -14.04
CA ARG A 499 -30.50 -11.80 -13.51
C ARG A 499 -29.67 -11.15 -12.40
N THR A 500 -29.34 -9.87 -12.57
CA THR A 500 -28.75 -9.05 -11.50
C THR A 500 -29.72 -8.92 -10.33
N LEU A 501 -31.00 -8.65 -10.59
CA LEU A 501 -32.00 -8.41 -9.54
C LEU A 501 -32.29 -9.63 -8.65
N ASP A 502 -32.40 -10.85 -9.19
CA ASP A 502 -32.56 -12.06 -8.37
C ASP A 502 -31.44 -12.17 -7.33
N ALA A 503 -30.19 -12.00 -7.77
CA ALA A 503 -29.04 -12.13 -6.91
C ALA A 503 -28.90 -10.98 -5.90
N VAL A 504 -29.23 -9.74 -6.29
CA VAL A 504 -29.32 -8.57 -5.38
C VAL A 504 -30.33 -8.84 -4.27
N HIS A 505 -31.57 -9.18 -4.61
CA HIS A 505 -32.65 -9.43 -3.64
C HIS A 505 -32.37 -10.64 -2.74
N ARG A 506 -31.53 -11.57 -3.19
CA ARG A 506 -31.06 -12.72 -2.40
C ARG A 506 -29.75 -12.48 -1.64
N GLY A 507 -29.12 -11.31 -1.78
CA GLY A 507 -27.87 -10.97 -1.09
C GLY A 507 -26.66 -11.80 -1.55
N LEU A 508 -26.71 -12.35 -2.76
CA LEU A 508 -25.65 -13.17 -3.33
C LEU A 508 -24.72 -12.30 -4.19
N PRO A 509 -23.42 -12.63 -4.30
CA PRO A 509 -22.55 -11.99 -5.29
C PRO A 509 -23.10 -12.15 -6.70
N PHE A 510 -22.99 -11.10 -7.52
CA PHE A 510 -23.60 -11.06 -8.84
C PHE A 510 -22.69 -10.41 -9.88
N PRO A 511 -22.74 -10.86 -11.15
CA PRO A 511 -21.96 -10.30 -12.23
C PRO A 511 -22.56 -8.98 -12.73
N VAL A 512 -21.69 -8.08 -13.17
CA VAL A 512 -22.02 -6.74 -13.66
C VAL A 512 -21.16 -6.39 -14.88
N LYS A 513 -21.49 -5.32 -15.62
CA LYS A 513 -20.57 -4.79 -16.65
C LYS A 513 -19.51 -3.86 -16.05
N CYS A 514 -19.83 -3.10 -15.00
CA CYS A 514 -18.86 -2.25 -14.30
C CYS A 514 -19.26 -1.96 -12.85
N CYS A 515 -18.29 -1.71 -11.99
CA CYS A 515 -18.43 -1.19 -10.63
C CYS A 515 -17.16 -0.42 -10.22
N TRP A 516 -17.26 0.44 -9.20
CA TRP A 516 -16.11 0.96 -8.45
C TRP A 516 -16.47 1.07 -6.98
N ASN A 517 -17.61 1.71 -6.68
CA ASN A 517 -18.36 1.54 -5.43
C ASN A 517 -17.50 1.69 -4.15
N GLY A 518 -16.69 2.74 -4.06
CA GLY A 518 -15.87 3.08 -2.90
C GLY A 518 -14.66 2.18 -2.61
N ALA A 519 -14.74 0.87 -2.88
CA ALA A 519 -13.64 -0.09 -2.72
C ALA A 519 -13.73 -1.23 -3.76
N VAL A 520 -12.59 -1.54 -4.38
CA VAL A 520 -12.50 -2.47 -5.52
C VAL A 520 -11.21 -3.28 -5.51
N PHE A 521 -11.35 -4.58 -5.78
CA PHE A 521 -10.26 -5.53 -6.01
C PHE A 521 -10.08 -5.74 -7.52
N ILE A 522 -8.84 -5.67 -8.02
CA ILE A 522 -8.51 -5.61 -9.45
C ILE A 522 -7.35 -6.57 -9.76
N ASN A 523 -7.49 -7.41 -10.78
CA ASN A 523 -6.40 -8.16 -11.40
C ASN A 523 -5.52 -7.24 -12.25
N THR A 524 -4.21 -7.16 -11.99
CA THR A 524 -3.33 -6.15 -12.60
C THR A 524 -2.69 -6.55 -13.94
N SER A 525 -3.09 -7.67 -14.55
CA SER A 525 -2.52 -8.17 -15.82
C SER A 525 -2.49 -7.10 -16.92
N HIS A 526 -3.62 -6.41 -17.17
CA HIS A 526 -3.67 -5.34 -18.17
C HIS A 526 -2.92 -4.08 -17.76
N LEU A 527 -2.91 -3.74 -16.47
CA LEU A 527 -2.14 -2.61 -15.91
C LEU A 527 -0.63 -2.83 -16.09
N SER A 528 -0.16 -4.05 -15.87
CA SER A 528 1.24 -4.45 -16.11
C SER A 528 1.61 -4.39 -17.59
N ASN A 529 0.64 -4.62 -18.49
CA ASN A 529 0.79 -4.52 -19.95
C ASN A 529 0.54 -3.11 -20.53
N GLY A 530 0.61 -2.07 -19.70
CA GLY A 530 0.57 -0.67 -20.12
C GLY A 530 -0.82 0.00 -20.13
N LEU A 531 -1.88 -0.68 -19.70
CA LEU A 531 -3.16 -0.01 -19.47
C LEU A 531 -3.05 0.96 -18.28
N ARG A 532 -3.74 2.10 -18.36
CA ARG A 532 -3.80 3.13 -17.32
C ARG A 532 -5.23 3.65 -17.20
N PHE A 533 -5.58 4.26 -16.07
CA PHE A 533 -6.80 5.07 -16.01
C PHE A 533 -6.68 6.25 -16.99
N ARG A 534 -7.79 6.60 -17.65
CA ARG A 534 -7.84 7.65 -18.67
C ARG A 534 -9.21 8.30 -18.75
N ALA A 535 -9.29 9.50 -19.33
CA ALA A 535 -10.56 10.04 -19.81
C ALA A 535 -10.93 9.45 -21.19
N GLY A 536 -12.19 9.62 -21.58
CA GLY A 536 -12.65 9.25 -22.91
C GLY A 536 -11.99 10.07 -24.02
N GLN A 537 -11.70 9.41 -25.14
CA GLN A 537 -11.18 9.98 -26.38
C GLN A 537 -12.27 10.74 -27.16
N ARG A 538 -12.56 11.96 -26.69
CA ARG A 538 -13.71 12.76 -27.16
C ARG A 538 -13.57 13.30 -28.58
N GLN A 539 -12.35 13.55 -29.06
CA GLN A 539 -12.13 14.01 -30.44
C GLN A 539 -12.46 12.91 -31.45
N GLU A 540 -12.33 11.66 -31.01
CA GLU A 540 -12.56 10.42 -31.73
C GLU A 540 -14.00 9.88 -31.52
N GLY A 541 -14.78 10.49 -30.64
CA GLY A 541 -16.20 10.18 -30.41
C GLY A 541 -16.51 9.29 -29.20
N GLU A 542 -15.52 8.89 -28.41
CA GLU A 542 -15.71 8.07 -27.20
C GLU A 542 -16.59 8.80 -26.16
N CYS A 543 -17.23 8.04 -25.27
CA CYS A 543 -18.00 8.59 -24.17
C CYS A 543 -17.11 9.37 -23.17
N ASP A 544 -17.53 10.57 -22.78
CA ASP A 544 -16.94 11.34 -21.66
C ASP A 544 -17.44 10.82 -20.30
N ALA A 545 -17.36 9.50 -20.10
CA ALA A 545 -17.78 8.81 -18.88
C ALA A 545 -16.73 8.96 -17.76
N SER A 546 -17.03 8.45 -16.56
CA SER A 546 -16.00 8.31 -15.51
C SER A 546 -14.85 7.44 -15.98
N GLU A 547 -13.66 7.79 -15.52
CA GLU A 547 -12.41 7.04 -15.68
C GLU A 547 -12.55 5.58 -15.24
N CYS A 548 -13.38 5.29 -14.23
CA CYS A 548 -13.66 3.93 -13.77
C CYS A 548 -14.58 3.17 -14.73
N SER A 549 -15.54 3.85 -15.38
CA SER A 549 -16.35 3.25 -16.44
C SER A 549 -15.50 2.92 -17.67
N ILE A 550 -14.67 3.87 -18.12
CA ILE A 550 -13.74 3.64 -19.23
C ILE A 550 -12.75 2.51 -18.91
N PHE A 551 -12.27 2.42 -17.67
CA PHE A 551 -11.43 1.32 -17.21
C PHE A 551 -12.11 -0.06 -17.31
N CYS A 552 -13.38 -0.18 -16.90
CA CYS A 552 -14.19 -1.39 -17.12
C CYS A 552 -14.41 -1.72 -18.60
N GLU A 553 -14.59 -0.71 -19.45
CA GLU A 553 -14.72 -0.89 -20.90
C GLU A 553 -13.40 -1.40 -21.51
N ASP A 554 -12.27 -0.84 -21.09
CA ASP A 554 -10.93 -1.22 -21.56
C ASP A 554 -10.57 -2.65 -21.15
N TYR A 555 -10.79 -3.04 -19.88
CA TYR A 555 -10.60 -4.43 -19.44
C TYR A 555 -11.38 -5.41 -20.32
N ARG A 556 -12.62 -5.07 -20.67
CA ARG A 556 -13.48 -5.93 -21.47
C ARG A 556 -13.11 -5.95 -22.95
N ARG A 557 -12.68 -4.83 -23.53
CA ARG A 557 -12.08 -4.78 -24.89
C ARG A 557 -10.79 -5.60 -24.98
N LEU A 558 -10.08 -5.77 -23.87
CA LEU A 558 -8.88 -6.64 -23.74
C LEU A 558 -9.22 -8.09 -23.31
N GLY A 559 -10.50 -8.48 -23.27
CA GLY A 559 -10.94 -9.85 -22.97
C GLY A 559 -11.19 -10.17 -21.49
N SER A 560 -10.86 -9.29 -20.56
CA SER A 560 -11.15 -9.44 -19.12
C SER A 560 -12.53 -8.86 -18.78
N GLY A 561 -13.57 -9.67 -19.01
CA GLY A 561 -14.97 -9.29 -18.79
C GLY A 561 -15.55 -9.65 -17.42
N ARG A 562 -14.83 -10.37 -16.54
CA ARG A 562 -15.36 -10.92 -15.28
C ARG A 562 -15.42 -9.84 -14.21
N VAL A 563 -16.53 -9.10 -14.14
CA VAL A 563 -16.77 -8.09 -13.11
C VAL A 563 -17.92 -8.51 -12.21
N ALA A 564 -17.80 -8.34 -10.89
CA ALA A 564 -18.82 -8.68 -9.90
C ALA A 564 -18.93 -7.70 -8.73
N ILE A 565 -20.07 -7.74 -8.04
CA ILE A 565 -20.32 -7.06 -6.76
C ILE A 565 -20.72 -8.11 -5.71
N ASP A 566 -20.20 -8.02 -4.48
CA ASP A 566 -20.75 -8.73 -3.31
C ASP A 566 -21.59 -7.75 -2.45
N PRO A 567 -22.93 -7.89 -2.38
CA PRO A 567 -23.81 -7.01 -1.60
C PRO A 567 -23.66 -7.14 -0.08
N SER A 568 -22.85 -8.10 0.39
CA SER A 568 -22.45 -8.24 1.79
C SER A 568 -21.26 -7.35 2.16
N VAL A 569 -20.51 -6.84 1.17
CA VAL A 569 -19.39 -5.92 1.37
C VAL A 569 -19.92 -4.50 1.19
N ARG A 570 -19.93 -3.71 2.26
CA ARG A 570 -20.54 -2.36 2.23
C ARG A 570 -19.55 -1.29 2.62
N VAL A 571 -19.59 -0.18 1.88
CA VAL A 571 -18.78 1.01 2.12
C VAL A 571 -19.65 2.27 2.09
N SER A 572 -19.19 3.35 2.73
CA SER A 572 -19.97 4.59 2.86
C SER A 572 -19.09 5.81 3.02
N TYR A 573 -19.49 6.94 2.45
CA TYR A 573 -18.85 8.24 2.64
C TYR A 573 -19.26 8.98 3.93
N THR A 574 -20.24 8.46 4.65
CA THR A 574 -20.65 8.93 5.98
C THR A 574 -20.44 7.82 7.02
N PRO A 575 -20.22 8.15 8.30
CA PRO A 575 -20.32 7.16 9.37
C PRO A 575 -21.66 6.42 9.29
N TRP A 576 -21.69 5.18 9.77
CA TRP A 576 -22.91 4.37 9.75
C TRP A 576 -23.30 3.82 11.10
N THR A 577 -24.53 3.33 11.15
CA THR A 577 -25.18 2.70 12.29
C THR A 577 -25.18 1.18 12.13
N GLU A 578 -25.62 0.45 13.16
CA GLU A 578 -25.84 -1.00 13.11
C GLU A 578 -26.62 -1.45 11.86
N ASP A 579 -27.55 -0.62 11.39
CA ASP A 579 -28.48 -0.90 10.29
C ASP A 579 -27.77 -1.22 8.97
N VAL A 580 -26.53 -0.74 8.73
CA VAL A 580 -25.73 -1.11 7.55
C VAL A 580 -25.41 -2.60 7.48
N HIS A 581 -25.48 -3.33 8.60
CA HIS A 581 -25.32 -4.79 8.61
C HIS A 581 -26.64 -5.54 8.40
N GLY A 582 -27.77 -4.86 8.57
CA GLY A 582 -29.13 -5.35 8.35
C GLY A 582 -29.59 -5.28 6.90
N ALA A 583 -30.91 -5.43 6.70
CA ALA A 583 -31.53 -5.20 5.40
C ALA A 583 -31.66 -3.70 5.14
N LEU A 584 -31.37 -3.27 3.91
CA LEU A 584 -31.38 -1.86 3.51
C LEU A 584 -32.49 -1.59 2.48
N PRO A 585 -33.02 -0.35 2.41
CA PRO A 585 -33.75 0.12 1.25
C PRO A 585 -32.90 -0.07 -0.02
N GLY A 586 -33.55 -0.30 -1.17
CA GLY A 586 -32.82 -0.72 -2.39
C GLY A 586 -32.89 -2.22 -2.69
N GLY A 587 -33.64 -3.00 -1.90
CA GLY A 587 -33.78 -4.45 -2.10
C GLY A 587 -32.56 -5.25 -1.64
N LEU A 588 -31.64 -4.63 -0.90
CA LEU A 588 -30.44 -5.29 -0.37
C LEU A 588 -30.79 -5.97 0.97
N PRO A 589 -30.83 -7.32 1.06
CA PRO A 589 -31.11 -8.01 2.32
C PRO A 589 -29.94 -7.89 3.31
N ALA A 590 -30.04 -8.51 4.49
CA ALA A 590 -28.94 -8.54 5.46
C ALA A 590 -27.67 -9.22 4.89
N LYS A 591 -26.48 -8.79 5.36
CA LYS A 591 -25.18 -9.29 4.90
C LYS A 591 -25.07 -10.82 4.99
N MET A 592 -24.72 -11.49 3.90
CA MET A 592 -24.74 -12.96 3.80
C MET A 592 -23.40 -13.60 4.21
N PRO A 593 -23.37 -14.56 5.15
CA PRO A 593 -22.15 -15.27 5.53
C PRO A 593 -21.49 -15.97 4.34
N TRP A 594 -20.15 -15.97 4.29
CA TRP A 594 -19.39 -16.53 3.16
C TRP A 594 -19.63 -18.04 2.98
N SER A 595 -19.84 -18.77 4.08
CA SER A 595 -20.22 -20.20 4.06
C SER A 595 -21.59 -20.45 3.41
N THR A 596 -22.54 -19.52 3.56
CA THR A 596 -23.85 -19.57 2.87
C THR A 596 -23.69 -19.27 1.38
N VAL A 597 -22.87 -18.29 1.01
CA VAL A 597 -22.55 -18.00 -0.40
C VAL A 597 -21.96 -19.25 -1.08
N LYS A 598 -20.95 -19.88 -0.48
CA LYS A 598 -20.34 -21.12 -0.99
C LYS A 598 -21.38 -22.25 -1.23
N ARG A 599 -22.25 -22.52 -0.25
CA ARG A 599 -23.27 -23.58 -0.35
C ARG A 599 -24.43 -23.25 -1.31
N SER A 600 -24.61 -21.99 -1.70
CA SER A 600 -25.76 -21.56 -2.51
C SER A 600 -25.62 -21.84 -4.02
N GLY A 601 -24.43 -22.25 -4.50
CA GLY A 601 -24.11 -22.35 -5.93
C GLY A 601 -24.04 -21.00 -6.66
N ALA A 602 -23.92 -19.88 -5.94
CA ALA A 602 -23.88 -18.55 -6.56
C ALA A 602 -22.62 -18.29 -7.39
N LEU A 603 -21.47 -18.81 -6.98
CA LEU A 603 -20.20 -18.63 -7.69
C LEU A 603 -20.22 -19.31 -9.07
N GLU A 604 -20.74 -20.54 -9.15
CA GLU A 604 -20.95 -21.27 -10.40
C GLU A 604 -21.93 -20.53 -11.33
N ARG A 605 -23.08 -20.07 -10.79
CA ARG A 605 -24.03 -19.26 -11.58
C ARG A 605 -23.41 -17.95 -12.08
N MET A 606 -22.55 -17.31 -11.31
CA MET A 606 -21.82 -16.10 -11.70
C MET A 606 -20.81 -16.39 -12.82
N GLN A 607 -20.08 -17.51 -12.75
CA GLN A 607 -19.15 -17.97 -13.80
C GLN A 607 -19.87 -18.29 -15.11
N ASN A 608 -21.01 -18.98 -15.04
CA ASN A 608 -21.86 -19.25 -16.20
C ASN A 608 -22.35 -17.94 -16.83
N LEU A 609 -22.90 -17.02 -16.04
CA LEU A 609 -23.37 -15.72 -16.52
C LEU A 609 -22.27 -14.84 -17.14
N TRP A 610 -21.02 -14.90 -16.67
CA TRP A 610 -19.90 -14.24 -17.34
C TRP A 610 -19.62 -14.84 -18.71
N THR A 611 -19.74 -16.16 -18.85
CA THR A 611 -19.56 -16.89 -20.12
C THR A 611 -20.69 -16.57 -21.09
N ASP A 612 -21.94 -16.69 -20.64
CA ASP A 612 -23.17 -16.41 -21.41
C ASP A 612 -23.26 -14.95 -21.91
N THR A 613 -22.61 -14.02 -21.21
CA THR A 613 -22.63 -12.58 -21.55
C THR A 613 -21.28 -12.03 -22.03
N ALA A 614 -20.32 -12.90 -22.34
CA ALA A 614 -18.99 -12.52 -22.81
C ALA A 614 -19.03 -11.69 -24.11
N SER A 615 -19.99 -11.99 -25.02
CA SER A 615 -20.21 -11.26 -26.27
C SER A 615 -21.17 -10.06 -26.16
N ASP A 616 -21.81 -9.84 -25.00
CA ASP A 616 -22.65 -8.65 -24.80
C ASP A 616 -21.77 -7.44 -24.45
N MET A 617 -21.65 -6.53 -25.39
CA MET A 617 -20.73 -5.39 -25.34
C MET A 617 -21.48 -4.05 -25.30
N PHE A 618 -22.77 -4.08 -24.97
CA PHE A 618 -23.58 -2.87 -24.80
C PHE A 618 -23.49 -2.31 -23.38
N VAL A 619 -23.25 -1.01 -23.24
CA VAL A 619 -23.31 -0.28 -21.96
C VAL A 619 -23.99 1.08 -22.09
N ASP A 620 -24.55 1.58 -21.01
CA ASP A 620 -25.06 2.95 -20.87
C ASP A 620 -23.89 3.93 -20.66
N CYS A 621 -23.59 4.72 -21.69
CA CYS A 621 -22.71 5.88 -21.59
C CYS A 621 -23.44 7.01 -20.84
N VAL A 622 -22.87 7.42 -19.71
CA VAL A 622 -23.36 8.52 -18.86
C VAL A 622 -22.27 9.60 -18.81
N PRO A 623 -22.34 10.61 -19.70
CA PRO A 623 -21.25 11.57 -19.88
C PRO A 623 -21.19 12.60 -18.75
N LEU A 624 -20.11 13.38 -18.70
CA LEU A 624 -20.01 14.57 -17.85
C LEU A 624 -20.98 15.67 -18.32
N ARG A 625 -21.77 16.23 -17.40
CA ARG A 625 -22.74 17.31 -17.69
C ARG A 625 -22.01 18.61 -18.01
N LYS A 626 -22.35 19.23 -19.14
CA LYS A 626 -21.71 20.49 -19.61
C LYS A 626 -21.77 21.58 -18.53
N GLY A 627 -20.61 22.15 -18.18
CA GLY A 627 -20.44 23.14 -17.10
C GLY A 627 -20.02 22.57 -15.74
N PHE A 628 -20.21 21.27 -15.53
CA PHE A 628 -19.94 20.54 -14.28
C PHE A 628 -18.87 19.44 -14.52
N ASP A 629 -18.39 18.63 -13.58
CA ASP A 629 -18.69 18.41 -12.14
C ASP A 629 -19.85 17.50 -11.74
N GLY A 630 -20.49 16.81 -12.69
CA GLY A 630 -21.41 15.72 -12.36
C GLY A 630 -21.80 14.90 -13.58
N ALA A 631 -22.33 13.71 -13.33
CA ALA A 631 -22.98 12.86 -14.34
C ALA A 631 -24.16 13.57 -15.00
N ASP A 632 -24.29 13.42 -16.32
CA ASP A 632 -25.45 13.85 -17.09
C ASP A 632 -26.48 12.70 -17.21
N LEU A 633 -27.21 12.48 -16.12
CA LEU A 633 -28.21 11.39 -16.02
C LEU A 633 -29.42 11.59 -16.96
N ASP A 634 -29.59 12.79 -17.52
CA ASP A 634 -30.61 13.09 -18.52
C ASP A 634 -30.15 12.72 -19.95
N ARG A 635 -28.84 12.51 -20.15
CA ARG A 635 -28.20 12.26 -21.46
C ARG A 635 -27.54 10.88 -21.56
N VAL A 636 -28.21 9.86 -21.03
CA VAL A 636 -27.78 8.47 -21.16
C VAL A 636 -27.96 7.98 -22.59
N ARG A 637 -26.92 7.37 -23.18
CA ARG A 637 -26.99 6.71 -24.49
C ARG A 637 -26.42 5.30 -24.40
N ARG A 638 -27.14 4.29 -24.94
CA ARG A 638 -26.61 2.93 -25.04
C ARG A 638 -25.60 2.88 -26.18
N ILE A 639 -24.40 2.39 -25.90
CA ILE A 639 -23.29 2.26 -26.86
C ILE A 639 -22.82 0.82 -26.92
N ASP A 640 -22.36 0.39 -28.09
CA ASP A 640 -21.57 -0.83 -28.28
C ASP A 640 -20.09 -0.47 -28.15
N ILE A 641 -19.40 -1.08 -27.19
CA ILE A 641 -17.99 -0.78 -26.90
C ILE A 641 -17.00 -1.52 -27.82
N GLN A 642 -17.44 -2.47 -28.64
CA GLN A 642 -16.61 -3.10 -29.69
C GLN A 642 -16.54 -2.26 -30.97
N ARG A 643 -17.57 -1.46 -31.27
CA ARG A 643 -17.69 -0.74 -32.55
C ARG A 643 -16.48 0.12 -32.91
N GLN A 644 -15.78 0.66 -31.90
CA GLN A 644 -14.48 1.33 -32.07
C GLN A 644 -13.57 0.95 -30.90
N ASN A 645 -12.37 0.47 -31.22
CA ASN A 645 -11.40 0.00 -30.22
C ASN A 645 -10.55 1.17 -29.69
N PHE A 646 -11.16 2.03 -28.87
CA PHE A 646 -10.47 3.14 -28.22
C PHE A 646 -9.32 2.67 -27.32
N THR A 647 -9.39 1.48 -26.74
CA THR A 647 -8.30 0.92 -25.91
C THR A 647 -7.03 0.68 -26.73
N ALA A 648 -7.15 0.12 -27.94
CA ALA A 648 -6.01 -0.06 -28.83
C ALA A 648 -5.39 1.29 -29.22
N LEU A 649 -6.22 2.28 -29.56
CA LEU A 649 -5.78 3.62 -29.91
C LEU A 649 -5.13 4.35 -28.72
N PHE A 650 -5.65 4.16 -27.50
CA PHE A 650 -5.02 4.63 -26.28
C PHE A 650 -3.64 3.98 -26.05
N LEU A 651 -3.55 2.65 -26.15
CA LEU A 651 -2.30 1.91 -25.93
C LEU A 651 -1.25 2.26 -26.99
N GLU A 652 -1.65 2.46 -28.25
CA GLU A 652 -0.76 2.94 -29.31
C GLU A 652 -0.21 4.32 -28.98
N ARG A 653 -1.07 5.29 -28.65
CA ARG A 653 -0.65 6.64 -28.25
C ARG A 653 0.18 6.64 -26.97
N HIS A 654 -0.14 5.78 -26.00
CA HIS A 654 0.65 5.68 -24.77
C HIS A 654 2.06 5.15 -25.05
N ARG A 655 2.22 4.19 -25.96
CA ARG A 655 3.55 3.74 -26.46
C ARG A 655 4.29 4.78 -27.31
N GLN A 656 3.61 5.78 -27.86
CA GLN A 656 4.20 6.92 -28.59
C GLN A 656 4.52 8.13 -27.69
N LEU A 657 3.82 8.26 -26.56
CA LEU A 657 4.01 9.33 -25.55
C LEU A 657 5.01 8.95 -24.46
N LEU A 658 5.07 7.67 -24.11
CA LEU A 658 6.33 7.09 -23.64
C LEU A 658 7.33 7.26 -24.80
N PRO A 659 8.62 7.58 -24.55
CA PRO A 659 9.63 7.29 -25.56
C PRO A 659 9.47 5.82 -25.96
N PRO A 660 9.64 5.46 -27.26
CA PRO A 660 9.54 4.07 -27.69
C PRO A 660 10.42 3.23 -26.76
N PRO A 661 9.95 2.05 -26.27
CA PRO A 661 10.61 1.30 -25.21
C PRO A 661 12.07 1.15 -25.58
N SER A 662 12.94 1.77 -24.79
CA SER A 662 14.19 2.30 -25.34
C SER A 662 15.08 1.18 -25.86
N THR A 663 15.20 1.10 -27.18
CA THR A 663 16.36 0.49 -27.83
C THR A 663 17.63 1.33 -27.59
N ASP A 664 17.50 2.50 -26.96
CA ASP A 664 18.59 3.33 -26.51
C ASP A 664 19.37 2.59 -25.41
N CYS A 665 20.48 2.04 -25.86
CA CYS A 665 21.50 1.49 -25.01
C CYS A 665 22.25 2.69 -24.43
N SER A 666 22.31 2.83 -23.10
CA SER A 666 22.98 3.98 -22.50
C SER A 666 24.42 4.04 -23.00
N LEU A 667 24.79 5.20 -23.57
CA LEU A 667 26.17 5.51 -23.93
C LEU A 667 26.96 6.06 -22.73
N ILE A 668 26.31 6.23 -21.58
CA ILE A 668 26.92 6.62 -20.31
C ILE A 668 26.74 5.43 -19.35
N MET A 669 27.83 4.73 -19.08
CA MET A 669 27.82 3.48 -18.31
C MET A 669 28.53 3.71 -16.96
N GLY A 670 27.74 3.89 -15.90
CA GLY A 670 28.21 4.22 -14.55
C GLY A 670 27.30 5.26 -13.89
N PRO A 671 27.73 5.84 -12.75
CA PRO A 671 28.99 5.58 -12.07
C PRO A 671 29.03 4.18 -11.41
N TYR A 672 30.24 3.63 -11.30
CA TYR A 672 30.53 2.40 -10.58
C TYR A 672 31.53 2.69 -9.47
N GLY A 673 31.14 2.50 -8.21
CA GLY A 673 31.90 2.88 -7.01
C GLY A 673 31.18 3.97 -6.21
N ALA A 674 31.89 4.64 -5.29
CA ALA A 674 31.37 5.74 -4.49
C ALA A 674 31.43 7.07 -5.26
N ASP A 675 30.32 7.50 -5.83
CA ASP A 675 30.20 8.73 -6.65
C ASP A 675 29.98 10.01 -5.83
N SER A 676 29.62 9.88 -4.56
CA SER A 676 29.51 10.98 -3.59
C SER A 676 30.82 11.31 -2.85
N GLU A 677 31.90 10.56 -3.06
CA GLU A 677 33.21 10.76 -2.43
C GLU A 677 34.32 11.06 -3.45
N GLY A 678 35.18 12.04 -3.15
CA GLY A 678 36.37 12.42 -3.94
C GLY A 678 36.19 13.67 -4.83
N GLU A 679 37.26 14.08 -5.52
CA GLU A 679 37.21 15.12 -6.57
C GLU A 679 36.60 14.52 -7.85
N PHE A 680 35.61 15.22 -8.43
CA PHE A 680 35.05 14.86 -9.73
C PHE A 680 36.05 15.11 -10.88
N PHE A 681 36.08 14.20 -11.85
CA PHE A 681 36.84 14.34 -13.09
C PHE A 681 36.02 13.94 -14.32
N ASP A 682 36.35 14.56 -15.45
CA ASP A 682 35.81 14.26 -16.78
C ASP A 682 36.92 14.41 -17.83
N ASP A 683 37.24 13.32 -18.53
CA ASP A 683 38.25 13.31 -19.60
C ASP A 683 37.70 13.74 -20.97
N LEU A 684 36.38 13.89 -21.13
CA LEU A 684 35.75 14.17 -22.43
C LEU A 684 36.31 15.41 -23.16
N PRO A 685 36.75 16.49 -22.47
CA PRO A 685 37.48 17.59 -23.11
C PRO A 685 38.86 17.19 -23.67
N TYR A 686 39.62 16.32 -22.99
CA TYR A 686 40.93 15.82 -23.44
C TYR A 686 40.78 14.87 -24.64
N ALA A 687 39.70 14.09 -24.66
CA ALA A 687 39.27 13.29 -25.81
C ALA A 687 38.83 14.15 -27.03
N SER A 688 38.76 15.48 -26.88
CA SER A 688 38.15 16.40 -27.85
C SER A 688 36.75 15.94 -28.26
N TRP A 689 35.94 15.58 -27.25
CA TRP A 689 34.58 15.04 -27.41
C TRP A 689 34.54 13.77 -28.27
N GLY A 690 35.52 12.88 -28.07
CA GLY A 690 35.65 11.60 -28.77
C GLY A 690 36.29 11.65 -30.17
N LYS A 691 36.83 12.81 -30.60
CA LYS A 691 37.63 12.89 -31.84
C LYS A 691 38.98 12.19 -31.68
N ASN A 692 39.59 12.31 -30.50
CA ASN A 692 40.85 11.64 -30.16
C ASN A 692 40.54 10.26 -29.56
N VAL A 693 41.12 9.19 -30.12
CA VAL A 693 40.97 7.83 -29.59
C VAL A 693 41.87 7.60 -28.37
N ILE A 694 41.46 6.72 -27.46
CA ILE A 694 42.31 6.25 -26.37
C ILE A 694 43.50 5.49 -26.99
N THR A 695 44.73 5.97 -26.78
CA THR A 695 45.97 5.36 -27.31
C THR A 695 46.81 4.69 -26.22
N ARG A 696 46.67 5.11 -24.95
CA ARG A 696 47.44 4.58 -23.82
C ARG A 696 46.68 4.76 -22.52
N ILE A 697 46.74 3.76 -21.64
CA ILE A 697 46.20 3.82 -20.28
C ILE A 697 47.31 3.41 -19.31
N VAL A 698 47.79 4.37 -18.53
CA VAL A 698 48.74 4.14 -17.45
C VAL A 698 47.98 4.07 -16.14
N HIS A 699 48.22 3.06 -15.31
CA HIS A 699 47.56 2.94 -14.01
C HIS A 699 48.49 2.38 -12.93
N LYS A 700 48.16 2.66 -11.67
CA LYS A 700 48.73 1.99 -10.49
C LYS A 700 47.58 1.36 -9.70
N ALA A 701 47.78 0.18 -9.14
CA ALA A 701 46.75 -0.51 -8.38
C ALA A 701 47.31 -1.53 -7.38
N ARG A 702 46.52 -1.83 -6.35
CA ARG A 702 46.78 -2.86 -5.33
C ARG A 702 45.48 -3.64 -5.04
N GLU A 703 44.76 -3.26 -3.99
CA GLU A 703 43.39 -3.69 -3.77
C GLU A 703 42.39 -2.87 -4.60
N TYR A 704 42.65 -1.56 -4.69
CA TYR A 704 41.90 -0.61 -5.52
C TYR A 704 42.79 -0.07 -6.66
N ILE A 705 42.19 0.61 -7.63
CA ILE A 705 42.94 1.44 -8.59
C ILE A 705 43.43 2.68 -7.83
N ASP A 706 44.72 2.72 -7.51
CA ASP A 706 45.36 3.84 -6.80
C ASP A 706 45.41 5.11 -7.67
N SER A 707 45.77 4.96 -8.96
CA SER A 707 45.65 6.04 -9.94
C SER A 707 45.47 5.54 -11.37
N ILE A 708 44.88 6.39 -12.22
CA ILE A 708 44.71 6.16 -13.65
C ILE A 708 45.00 7.44 -14.45
N GLN A 709 45.65 7.30 -15.60
CA GLN A 709 45.85 8.35 -16.58
C GLN A 709 45.60 7.78 -17.98
N VAL A 710 44.74 8.47 -18.75
CA VAL A 710 44.40 8.09 -20.12
C VAL A 710 45.00 9.09 -21.10
N VAL A 711 45.55 8.59 -22.21
CA VAL A 711 46.06 9.41 -23.32
C VAL A 711 45.10 9.28 -24.49
N TYR A 712 44.63 10.43 -24.98
CA TYR A 712 43.72 10.53 -26.11
C TYR A 712 44.48 11.08 -27.32
N GLY A 713 44.78 10.22 -28.29
CA GLY A 713 45.66 10.54 -29.41
C GLY A 713 47.08 10.83 -28.90
N SER A 714 47.49 12.09 -28.96
CA SER A 714 48.74 12.61 -28.38
C SER A 714 48.53 13.45 -27.11
N THR A 715 47.29 13.58 -26.61
CA THR A 715 46.92 14.43 -25.48
C THR A 715 46.77 13.60 -24.21
N PRO A 716 47.71 13.67 -23.24
CA PRO A 716 47.52 13.03 -21.93
C PRO A 716 46.48 13.80 -21.10
N ALA A 717 45.56 13.09 -20.47
CA ALA A 717 44.68 13.65 -19.45
C ALA A 717 45.40 13.85 -18.11
N ARG A 718 44.72 14.45 -17.13
CA ARG A 718 45.19 14.52 -15.74
C ARG A 718 45.33 13.10 -15.16
N VAL A 719 46.27 12.91 -14.23
CA VAL A 719 46.32 11.68 -13.42
C VAL A 719 45.23 11.80 -12.34
N HIS A 720 44.31 10.85 -12.32
CA HIS A 720 43.23 10.76 -11.33
C HIS A 720 43.63 9.75 -10.25
N GLY A 721 43.38 10.05 -8.98
CA GLY A 721 43.82 9.25 -7.83
C GLY A 721 45.21 9.62 -7.27
N GLY A 722 45.71 8.79 -6.34
CA GLY A 722 46.92 9.03 -5.56
C GLY A 722 48.21 8.54 -6.21
N ASN A 723 49.34 9.13 -5.80
CA ASN A 723 50.65 8.86 -6.41
C ASN A 723 51.47 7.78 -5.67
N ASP A 724 51.05 7.40 -4.46
CA ASP A 724 51.89 6.82 -3.40
C ASP A 724 51.81 5.28 -3.24
N GLY A 725 51.41 4.54 -4.29
CA GLY A 725 51.33 3.08 -4.23
C GLY A 725 51.20 2.40 -5.59
N GLY A 726 51.72 1.17 -5.69
CA GLY A 726 51.65 0.31 -6.87
C GLY A 726 52.74 0.57 -7.92
N GLU A 727 53.13 -0.49 -8.65
CA GLU A 727 53.93 -0.34 -9.87
C GLU A 727 53.07 0.26 -11.00
N ALA A 728 53.67 1.13 -11.81
CA ALA A 728 52.99 1.76 -12.93
C ALA A 728 52.86 0.77 -14.10
N ASN A 729 51.63 0.36 -14.38
CA ASN A 729 51.28 -0.56 -15.46
C ASN A 729 50.83 0.23 -16.69
N ASP A 730 51.54 0.05 -17.79
CA ASP A 730 51.34 0.78 -19.04
C ASP A 730 50.66 -0.09 -20.10
N ASN A 731 49.49 0.36 -20.58
CA ASN A 731 48.66 -0.38 -21.51
C ASN A 731 48.47 0.44 -22.79
N MET A 732 49.23 0.13 -23.84
CA MET A 732 49.06 0.75 -25.15
C MET A 732 47.86 0.14 -25.88
N VAL A 733 47.13 0.97 -26.64
CA VAL A 733 46.11 0.60 -27.62
C VAL A 733 46.72 0.77 -29.00
N GLU A 734 46.69 -0.26 -29.84
CA GLU A 734 47.43 -0.29 -31.10
C GLU A 734 46.75 0.56 -32.19
N GLY A 735 47.52 0.91 -33.23
CA GLY A 735 47.05 1.79 -34.30
C GLY A 735 45.85 1.22 -35.06
N GLY A 736 44.67 1.82 -34.88
CA GLY A 736 43.41 1.38 -35.49
C GLY A 736 42.55 0.45 -34.61
N GLU A 737 43.08 0.03 -33.46
CA GLU A 737 42.33 -0.68 -32.42
C GLU A 737 41.46 0.30 -31.63
N PHE A 738 40.33 -0.16 -31.09
CA PHE A 738 39.51 0.61 -30.15
C PHE A 738 38.82 -0.27 -29.12
N ILE A 739 38.54 0.28 -27.94
CA ILE A 739 37.86 -0.42 -26.85
C ILE A 739 36.35 -0.49 -27.17
N ASN A 740 35.79 -1.70 -27.20
CA ASN A 740 34.40 -1.96 -27.62
C ASN A 740 33.56 -2.70 -26.57
N ALA A 741 34.17 -3.15 -25.46
CA ALA A 741 33.48 -3.66 -24.29
C ALA A 741 34.29 -3.44 -23.00
N ALA A 742 33.59 -3.35 -21.88
CA ALA A 742 34.14 -3.17 -20.54
C ALA A 742 33.34 -3.92 -19.47
N VAL A 743 34.04 -4.36 -18.42
CA VAL A 743 33.47 -4.91 -17.19
C VAL A 743 34.19 -4.26 -16.00
N VAL A 744 33.44 -3.69 -15.06
CA VAL A 744 33.98 -2.98 -13.89
C VAL A 744 33.74 -3.80 -12.62
N TYR A 745 34.77 -3.88 -11.78
CA TYR A 745 34.78 -4.56 -10.47
C TYR A 745 34.92 -3.49 -9.38
N TYR A 746 33.96 -3.41 -8.48
CA TYR A 746 33.83 -2.32 -7.51
C TYR A 746 33.07 -2.76 -6.25
N ASP A 747 33.11 -1.94 -5.21
CA ASP A 747 32.26 -2.05 -4.03
C ASP A 747 31.65 -0.68 -3.68
N ASP A 748 31.06 -0.55 -2.49
CA ASP A 748 30.44 0.70 -2.02
C ASP A 748 31.47 1.80 -1.63
N THR A 749 32.77 1.54 -1.79
CA THR A 749 33.86 2.45 -1.38
C THR A 749 34.77 2.89 -2.53
N ALA A 750 35.04 2.01 -3.51
CA ALA A 750 35.96 2.28 -4.62
C ALA A 750 35.93 1.26 -5.78
N VAL A 751 36.70 1.55 -6.83
CA VAL A 751 36.91 0.67 -7.99
C VAL A 751 38.14 -0.23 -7.78
N HIS A 752 37.93 -1.54 -7.85
CA HIS A 752 39.01 -2.56 -7.76
C HIS A 752 39.73 -2.75 -9.08
N GLY A 753 38.98 -2.84 -10.17
CA GLY A 753 39.54 -3.14 -11.48
C GLY A 753 38.56 -2.97 -12.62
N ILE A 754 39.09 -2.83 -13.83
CA ILE A 754 38.35 -2.67 -15.07
C ILE A 754 38.96 -3.62 -16.11
N ALA A 755 38.15 -4.54 -16.63
CA ALA A 755 38.52 -5.42 -17.74
C ALA A 755 37.95 -4.85 -19.03
N LEU A 756 38.81 -4.31 -19.89
CA LEU A 756 38.47 -3.77 -21.19
C LEU A 756 38.74 -4.81 -22.28
N SER A 757 37.88 -4.84 -23.30
CA SER A 757 38.09 -5.65 -24.51
C SER A 757 38.09 -4.75 -25.74
N THR A 758 38.88 -5.12 -26.75
CA THR A 758 39.10 -4.30 -27.94
C THR A 758 38.47 -4.90 -29.20
N SER A 759 38.39 -4.09 -30.25
CA SER A 759 37.87 -4.45 -31.58
C SER A 759 38.59 -5.64 -32.23
N VAL A 760 39.83 -5.94 -31.84
CA VAL A 760 40.61 -7.11 -32.30
C VAL A 760 40.55 -8.30 -31.33
N GLY A 761 39.77 -8.20 -30.24
CA GLY A 761 39.61 -9.28 -29.25
C GLY A 761 40.69 -9.33 -28.17
N ARG A 762 41.60 -8.34 -28.11
CA ARG A 762 42.58 -8.23 -27.03
C ARG A 762 41.90 -7.78 -25.74
N ARG A 763 42.43 -8.22 -24.60
CA ARG A 763 41.98 -7.79 -23.26
C ARG A 763 43.03 -6.89 -22.63
N ILE A 764 42.59 -5.75 -22.11
CA ILE A 764 43.39 -4.85 -21.28
C ILE A 764 42.81 -4.92 -19.86
N THR A 765 43.65 -5.16 -18.87
CA THR A 765 43.26 -5.22 -17.46
C THR A 765 43.84 -4.04 -16.71
N ILE A 766 42.98 -3.31 -16.01
CA ILE A 766 43.31 -2.21 -15.11
C ILE A 766 42.98 -2.68 -13.70
N GLY A 767 43.94 -2.67 -12.78
CA GLY A 767 43.72 -3.08 -11.40
C GLY A 767 43.37 -4.57 -11.20
N ASN A 768 42.71 -4.86 -10.08
CA ASN A 768 42.52 -6.20 -9.55
C ASN A 768 41.12 -6.75 -9.86
N LEU A 769 41.07 -7.78 -10.71
CA LEU A 769 39.82 -8.46 -11.10
C LEU A 769 39.47 -9.58 -10.09
N ARG A 770 39.27 -9.21 -8.82
CA ARG A 770 39.00 -10.19 -7.74
C ARG A 770 37.57 -10.74 -7.81
N ASP A 771 37.42 -12.04 -7.59
CA ASP A 771 36.12 -12.65 -7.32
C ASP A 771 35.63 -12.25 -5.91
N GLY A 772 34.32 -12.07 -5.75
CA GLY A 772 33.68 -11.70 -4.47
C GLY A 772 33.29 -10.23 -4.31
N VAL A 773 33.60 -9.35 -5.28
CA VAL A 773 33.10 -7.95 -5.33
C VAL A 773 32.06 -7.76 -6.44
N ARG A 774 31.37 -6.60 -6.44
CA ARG A 774 30.31 -6.32 -7.42
C ARG A 774 30.93 -6.20 -8.82
N ARG A 775 30.27 -6.79 -9.80
CA ARG A 775 30.72 -6.81 -11.19
C ARG A 775 29.64 -6.27 -12.13
N ALA A 776 29.89 -5.12 -12.75
CA ALA A 776 28.99 -4.51 -13.73
C ALA A 776 29.51 -4.73 -15.16
N VAL A 777 28.60 -5.04 -16.09
CA VAL A 777 28.89 -5.00 -17.53
C VAL A 777 28.74 -3.56 -18.00
N ALA A 778 29.85 -2.86 -18.14
CA ALA A 778 29.91 -1.44 -18.45
C ALA A 778 29.94 -1.16 -19.97
N THR A 779 29.24 -1.99 -20.75
CA THR A 779 29.17 -1.92 -22.22
C THR A 779 27.74 -1.61 -22.66
N PRO A 780 27.50 -0.70 -23.62
CA PRO A 780 26.17 -0.48 -24.18
C PRO A 780 25.57 -1.79 -24.71
N CYS A 781 24.28 -2.03 -24.44
CA CYS A 781 23.57 -3.21 -24.91
C CYS A 781 23.59 -3.32 -26.46
N PRO A 782 23.45 -4.54 -27.02
CA PRO A 782 23.10 -4.71 -28.43
C PRO A 782 21.68 -5.26 -28.58
N ALA A 783 20.75 -4.47 -29.14
CA ALA A 783 19.39 -4.91 -29.46
C ALA A 783 19.30 -5.79 -30.74
N ASP A 784 20.37 -5.85 -31.55
CA ASP A 784 20.44 -6.62 -32.80
C ASP A 784 21.87 -7.14 -33.04
N LYS A 785 21.99 -8.34 -33.63
CA LYS A 785 23.24 -8.89 -34.18
C LYS A 785 23.96 -7.91 -35.12
N ARG A 786 23.23 -7.02 -35.83
CA ARG A 786 23.80 -6.01 -36.75
C ARG A 786 24.67 -4.94 -36.07
N HIS A 787 24.51 -4.70 -34.76
CA HIS A 787 25.17 -3.61 -34.04
C HIS A 787 26.23 -4.08 -33.03
N ARG A 788 26.43 -5.40 -32.91
CA ARG A 788 27.44 -5.99 -32.01
C ARG A 788 28.85 -5.52 -32.41
N GLY A 789 29.56 -4.84 -31.51
CA GLY A 789 30.91 -4.32 -31.74
C GLY A 789 30.98 -2.97 -32.47
N ARG A 790 29.87 -2.23 -32.61
CA ARG A 790 29.88 -0.87 -33.21
C ARG A 790 30.17 0.27 -32.23
N TYR A 791 30.09 0.03 -30.92
CA TYR A 791 30.34 1.05 -29.90
C TYR A 791 31.83 1.18 -29.60
N ARG A 792 32.27 2.41 -29.34
CA ARG A 792 33.64 2.76 -28.98
C ARG A 792 33.64 3.55 -27.67
N LEU A 793 34.46 3.13 -26.71
CA LEU A 793 34.74 3.93 -25.51
C LEU A 793 35.51 5.19 -25.94
N ILE A 794 34.99 6.37 -25.59
CA ILE A 794 35.55 7.67 -25.97
C ILE A 794 36.18 8.44 -24.81
N ALA A 795 35.74 8.23 -23.57
CA ALA A 795 36.29 8.92 -22.40
C ALA A 795 35.92 8.22 -21.08
N PHE A 796 36.62 8.60 -20.01
CA PHE A 796 36.32 8.25 -18.63
C PHE A 796 35.89 9.51 -17.85
N ALA A 797 34.96 9.35 -16.91
CA ALA A 797 34.61 10.34 -15.90
C ALA A 797 34.42 9.63 -14.55
N GLY A 798 34.22 10.36 -13.46
CA GLY A 798 33.96 9.78 -12.15
C GLY A 798 34.49 10.63 -11.01
N THR A 799 34.85 9.99 -9.90
CA THR A 799 35.42 10.64 -8.72
C THR A 799 36.70 9.95 -8.26
N SER A 800 37.66 10.71 -7.73
CA SER A 800 38.93 10.18 -7.22
C SER A 800 39.51 11.00 -6.07
N ASP A 801 40.24 10.35 -5.17
CA ASP A 801 41.01 11.01 -4.11
C ASP A 801 42.43 10.41 -3.97
N ARG A 802 42.68 9.58 -2.95
CA ARG A 802 43.85 8.70 -2.87
C ARG A 802 43.73 7.51 -3.82
N TYR A 803 42.52 7.14 -4.22
CA TYR A 803 42.21 6.07 -5.16
C TYR A 803 41.01 6.45 -6.03
N LEU A 804 40.74 5.66 -7.07
CA LEU A 804 39.59 5.83 -7.95
C LEU A 804 38.31 5.40 -7.21
N ARG A 805 37.51 6.39 -6.80
CA ARG A 805 36.31 6.22 -5.98
C ARG A 805 35.13 5.75 -6.81
N SER A 806 34.90 6.38 -7.95
CA SER A 806 33.93 5.92 -8.94
C SER A 806 34.46 6.06 -10.36
N VAL A 807 33.90 5.27 -11.28
CA VAL A 807 34.16 5.38 -12.71
C VAL A 807 32.90 5.30 -13.55
N THR A 808 32.78 6.21 -14.51
CA THR A 808 31.75 6.29 -15.55
C THR A 808 32.44 6.19 -16.91
N LEU A 809 31.95 5.29 -17.75
CA LEU A 809 32.50 5.00 -19.07
C LEU A 809 31.61 5.66 -20.13
N LEU A 810 32.19 6.54 -20.94
CA LEU A 810 31.47 7.31 -21.97
C LEU A 810 31.73 6.69 -23.35
N TRP A 811 30.66 6.36 -24.07
CA TRP A 811 30.66 5.61 -25.32
C TRP A 811 30.11 6.46 -26.50
N SER A 812 30.44 6.04 -27.72
CA SER A 812 29.90 6.57 -28.99
C SER A 812 29.76 5.45 -30.02
#